data_AF-A0AAV9P2K5-F1
#
_entry.id   AF-A0AAV9P2K5-F1
#
_cell.length_a   1.000
_cell.length_b   1.000
_cell.length_c   1.000
_cell.angle_alpha   90.00
_cell.angle_beta   90.00
_cell.angle_gamma   90.00
#
_symmetry.space_group_name_H-M   'P 1'
#
loop_
_entity.id
_entity.type
_entity.pdbx_description
1 polymer ?
#
loop_
_entity_poly.entity_id
_entity_poly.type
_entity_poly.pdbx_seq_one_letter_code
_entity_poly.pdbx_strand_id
1 'polypeptide(L)'
;MPPHLHNARRELRFLQEALGLQTHAAPSRGATYPVFVCIDCEAYERDQSAITEIGVAVLDTKDVQDYNPSEGLPMWLTKIKAAHYRPIEHANLLNRQFVAGREESFDFGSTTWISTLDITAVLRRIFSAPADILHAANLDKKLPTDCQDVVFVAHGLRNETKYLRGLGFPLNGQGGRHRVVRCVDTQIVAGGTKKAHPSLQRLLRALKIEPVNLHNAGNDAVYTLHALISMAVMDYNKPGSVFAALQEANALKLPALKYNTNHAEHVYAGTATASSEGERSEFHSTSHQPTRLPVVQQPEKVSLSPISNLKRRPEDDPESSATGTEVKTSPLGGRGLFATKKLAQGDVVIAMDRPLVAVLDEHRIEDTCSWCFSWTELPVLSGAGVNQALKDNWCTGCKKVKYCSKACQSKAWKAIHKQECKKLSAQSEEIPNLVVAAMQILAGLNLGNSLYGDVQNMETHRDEFEKLGAKKWDVMQLMSHTAVKFSGQEDNKSNLERAKMVVCAMMCNSSRLVTPTFDPLGLVLDPSTAVMNHSCSPNAVVVFDGPKLSVRVLERVQQGDEITISYIDSSAPYGVRQAELRDQYFFTCNCSKCKLGSAAPQDAFLETNQDFAERIKVIDGMIDQITQDPAWPRHILGQSTDMKRMSALQFYGYSYLESPDSTTAAQDPSNLRKAITILRNTGVWPISRAPMPALYQQYAVACLGAKRYNEALVALIRLHALIDPTIYPQAHHPVRIVHAWTLATIAKAVSNEPDTPFCKALQSCGVDLPVLFLALLAEIHEQVPRSHGKSSSFGQMVDGAWRTIMGPGGELDEQYSQQGVERPRQQEMLQQQIKELWPKVKAFAADDALAAQIDEALAG
;
A
#
# COMPACT_ATOMS: atom_id res chain seq x y z
N MET A 1 -60.51 7.54 -6.21
CA MET A 1 -59.03 7.40 -6.15
C MET A 1 -58.67 6.83 -4.78
N PRO A 2 -57.79 5.81 -4.68
CA PRO A 2 -57.35 5.27 -3.39
C PRO A 2 -56.82 6.34 -2.42
N PRO A 3 -57.01 6.20 -1.10
CA PRO A 3 -56.62 7.22 -0.10
C PRO A 3 -55.14 7.63 -0.15
N HIS A 4 -54.24 6.71 -0.49
CA HIS A 4 -52.81 6.99 -0.61
C HIS A 4 -52.49 7.91 -1.81
N LEU A 5 -53.19 7.76 -2.94
CA LEU A 5 -53.02 8.66 -4.10
C LEU A 5 -53.59 10.06 -3.83
N HIS A 6 -54.59 10.18 -2.95
CA HIS A 6 -55.09 11.48 -2.52
C HIS A 6 -54.03 12.21 -1.67
N ASN A 7 -53.38 11.50 -0.74
CA ASN A 7 -52.27 12.04 0.04
C ASN A 7 -51.07 12.43 -0.84
N ALA A 8 -50.67 11.57 -1.78
CA ALA A 8 -49.60 11.83 -2.74
C ALA A 8 -49.86 13.11 -3.56
N ARG A 9 -51.08 13.28 -4.09
CA ARG A 9 -51.48 14.50 -4.81
C ARG A 9 -51.47 15.75 -3.93
N ARG A 10 -51.78 15.63 -2.64
CA ARG A 10 -51.70 16.77 -1.71
C ARG A 10 -50.25 17.18 -1.46
N GLU A 11 -49.35 16.21 -1.31
CA GLU A 11 -47.91 16.51 -1.16
C GLU A 11 -47.33 17.09 -2.47
N LEU A 12 -47.71 16.57 -3.64
CA LEU A 12 -47.29 17.14 -4.94
C LEU A 12 -47.73 18.59 -5.12
N ARG A 13 -48.97 18.94 -4.75
CA ARG A 13 -49.44 20.34 -4.78
C ARG A 13 -48.64 21.25 -3.86
N PHE A 14 -48.38 20.79 -2.63
CA PHE A 14 -47.54 21.53 -1.70
C PHE A 14 -46.13 21.74 -2.28
N LEU A 15 -45.52 20.70 -2.86
CA LEU A 15 -44.19 20.80 -3.48
C LEU A 15 -44.20 21.78 -4.66
N GLN A 16 -45.25 21.75 -5.48
CA GLN A 16 -45.42 22.70 -6.57
C GLN A 16 -45.51 24.14 -6.05
N GLU A 17 -46.30 24.40 -5.02
CA GLU A 17 -46.37 25.72 -4.38
C GLU A 17 -45.03 26.16 -3.79
N ALA A 18 -44.38 25.28 -3.02
CA ALA A 18 -43.11 25.56 -2.34
C ALA A 18 -41.93 25.76 -3.30
N LEU A 19 -41.95 25.10 -4.46
CA LEU A 19 -40.96 25.26 -5.52
C LEU A 19 -41.30 26.41 -6.49
N GLY A 20 -42.41 27.12 -6.28
CA GLY A 20 -42.82 28.22 -7.17
C GLY A 20 -43.39 27.75 -8.52
N LEU A 21 -43.76 26.47 -8.66
CA LEU A 21 -44.47 25.90 -9.81
C LEU A 21 -45.96 26.32 -9.76
N GLN A 22 -46.24 27.62 -9.84
CA GLN A 22 -47.62 28.14 -9.69
C GLN A 22 -48.44 28.07 -10.97
N THR A 23 -49.67 27.57 -10.84
CA THR A 23 -50.75 27.76 -11.82
C THR A 23 -51.25 29.20 -11.78
N HIS A 24 -50.80 30.07 -12.68
CA HIS A 24 -51.40 31.37 -13.05
C HIS A 24 -51.80 32.40 -11.95
N ALA A 25 -51.46 32.24 -10.67
CA ALA A 25 -51.67 33.26 -9.65
C ALA A 25 -50.37 34.02 -9.38
N ALA A 26 -50.44 35.33 -9.16
CA ALA A 26 -49.27 36.12 -8.76
C ALA A 26 -48.82 35.71 -7.34
N PRO A 27 -47.50 35.70 -7.05
CA PRO A 27 -47.00 35.37 -5.72
C PRO A 27 -47.59 36.35 -4.69
N SER A 28 -48.14 35.82 -3.61
CA SER A 28 -48.68 36.62 -2.51
C SER A 28 -47.55 37.44 -1.86
N ARG A 29 -47.85 38.70 -1.50
CA ARG A 29 -46.93 39.56 -0.74
C ARG A 29 -46.53 38.84 0.55
N GLY A 30 -45.23 38.55 0.68
CA GLY A 30 -44.67 37.81 1.82
C GLY A 30 -44.24 36.37 1.51
N ALA A 31 -44.14 35.98 0.23
CA ALA A 31 -43.67 34.66 -0.18
C ALA A 31 -42.38 34.25 0.55
N THR A 32 -42.49 33.20 1.37
CA THR A 32 -41.36 32.56 2.02
C THR A 32 -40.70 31.64 1.00
N TYR A 33 -39.38 31.73 0.86
CA TYR A 33 -38.58 30.85 0.01
C TYR A 33 -37.96 29.77 0.90
N PRO A 34 -38.62 28.61 1.04
CA PRO A 34 -38.11 27.57 1.89
C PRO A 34 -36.84 26.95 1.28
N VAL A 35 -36.00 26.41 2.14
CA VAL A 35 -34.84 25.61 1.73
C VAL A 35 -35.18 24.14 1.94
N PHE A 36 -35.06 23.35 0.88
CA PHE A 36 -35.22 21.90 0.96
C PHE A 36 -33.94 21.29 1.48
N VAL A 37 -34.03 20.53 2.57
CA VAL A 37 -32.90 19.81 3.16
C VAL A 37 -33.26 18.33 3.21
N CYS A 38 -32.55 17.52 2.44
CA CYS A 38 -32.65 16.07 2.49
C CYS A 38 -31.53 15.50 3.35
N ILE A 39 -31.86 14.61 4.28
CA ILE A 39 -30.88 13.81 5.00
C ILE A 39 -31.16 12.35 4.70
N ASP A 40 -30.10 11.61 4.40
CA ASP A 40 -30.10 10.16 4.40
C ASP A 40 -29.02 9.68 5.38
N CYS A 41 -29.25 8.54 6.04
CA CYS A 41 -28.33 7.99 7.02
C CYS A 41 -28.17 6.50 6.78
N GLU A 42 -26.93 6.07 6.56
CA GLU A 42 -26.59 4.65 6.60
C GLU A 42 -26.17 4.29 8.03
N ALA A 43 -26.70 3.17 8.51
CA ALA A 43 -26.40 2.63 9.83
C ALA A 43 -25.74 1.26 9.68
N TYR A 44 -24.91 0.91 10.66
CA TYR A 44 -24.21 -0.36 10.62
C TYR A 44 -25.21 -1.52 10.68
N GLU A 45 -25.06 -2.46 9.76
CA GLU A 45 -26.01 -3.55 9.55
C GLU A 45 -26.11 -4.52 10.74
N ARG A 46 -25.08 -4.55 11.61
CA ARG A 46 -25.07 -5.36 12.85
C ARG A 46 -25.42 -4.54 14.10
N ASP A 47 -25.40 -3.21 14.02
CA ASP A 47 -25.83 -2.32 15.07
C ASP A 47 -26.45 -1.05 14.47
N GLN A 48 -27.78 -1.04 14.41
CA GLN A 48 -28.58 0.06 13.85
C GLN A 48 -28.53 1.33 14.70
N SER A 49 -27.83 1.34 15.84
CA SER A 49 -27.54 2.56 16.60
C SER A 49 -26.26 3.27 16.16
N ALA A 50 -25.37 2.58 15.45
CA ALA A 50 -24.13 3.14 14.94
C ALA A 50 -24.32 3.68 13.52
N ILE A 51 -24.45 5.00 13.38
CA ILE A 51 -24.59 5.67 12.08
C ILE A 51 -23.23 5.76 11.39
N THR A 52 -23.08 5.19 10.21
CA THR A 52 -21.81 5.09 9.49
C THR A 52 -21.61 6.23 8.49
N GLU A 53 -22.72 6.79 7.98
CA GLU A 53 -22.73 7.90 7.03
C GLU A 53 -23.95 8.81 7.28
N ILE A 54 -23.77 10.11 7.04
CA ILE A 54 -24.84 11.11 7.00
C ILE A 54 -24.72 11.86 5.68
N GLY A 55 -25.64 11.60 4.77
CA GLY A 55 -25.76 12.33 3.52
C GLY A 55 -26.65 13.54 3.66
N VAL A 56 -26.29 14.62 3.00
CA VAL A 56 -27.03 15.89 3.02
C VAL A 56 -27.14 16.41 1.60
N ALA A 57 -28.35 16.74 1.17
CA ALA A 57 -28.57 17.46 -0.07
C ALA A 57 -29.47 18.67 0.19
N VAL A 58 -29.14 19.82 -0.39
CA VAL A 58 -29.83 21.08 -0.17
C VAL A 58 -30.17 21.78 -1.47
N LEU A 59 -31.42 22.21 -1.60
CA LEU A 59 -31.86 23.15 -2.63
C LEU A 59 -32.45 24.40 -1.96
N ASP A 60 -31.80 25.56 -2.14
CA ASP A 60 -32.37 26.85 -1.81
C ASP A 60 -33.30 27.28 -2.96
N THR A 61 -34.59 27.48 -2.67
CA THR A 61 -35.56 27.87 -3.71
C THR A 61 -35.27 29.25 -4.30
N LYS A 62 -34.44 30.07 -3.65
CA LYS A 62 -33.91 31.32 -4.23
C LYS A 62 -33.04 31.09 -5.44
N ASP A 63 -32.27 30.01 -5.47
CA ASP A 63 -31.31 29.73 -6.53
C ASP A 63 -31.99 29.28 -7.84
N VAL A 64 -33.29 29.03 -7.81
CA VAL A 64 -34.07 28.50 -8.96
C VAL A 64 -35.22 29.41 -9.43
N GLN A 65 -35.41 30.59 -8.83
CA GLN A 65 -36.53 31.48 -9.14
C GLN A 65 -36.54 32.01 -10.57
N ASP A 66 -35.36 32.21 -11.16
CA ASP A 66 -35.20 32.81 -12.49
C ASP A 66 -35.39 31.80 -13.63
N TYR A 67 -35.59 30.52 -13.30
CA TYR A 67 -35.66 29.44 -14.29
C TYR A 67 -37.10 29.02 -14.52
N ASN A 68 -37.49 28.86 -15.80
CA ASN A 68 -38.81 28.34 -16.15
C ASN A 68 -38.97 26.89 -15.64
N PRO A 69 -39.98 26.62 -14.78
CA PRO A 69 -40.36 25.29 -14.30
C PRO A 69 -40.36 24.15 -15.32
N SER A 70 -40.80 24.42 -16.55
CA SER A 70 -41.08 23.39 -17.55
C SER A 70 -39.86 23.02 -18.40
N GLU A 71 -38.83 23.87 -18.45
CA GLU A 71 -37.63 23.68 -19.28
C GLU A 71 -36.33 23.66 -18.44
N GLY A 72 -36.39 24.13 -17.19
CA GLY A 72 -35.23 24.31 -16.32
C GLY A 72 -34.88 23.13 -15.41
N LEU A 73 -35.56 21.97 -15.53
CA LEU A 73 -35.32 20.84 -14.62
C LEU A 73 -33.84 20.44 -14.53
N PRO A 74 -33.08 20.25 -15.63
CA PRO A 74 -31.65 19.97 -15.55
C PRO A 74 -30.89 21.06 -14.77
N MET A 75 -31.22 22.33 -14.98
CA MET A 75 -30.59 23.44 -14.26
C MET A 75 -30.90 23.42 -12.77
N TRP A 76 -32.14 23.11 -12.37
CA TRP A 76 -32.54 23.02 -10.97
C TRP A 76 -31.77 21.91 -10.25
N LEU A 77 -31.57 20.77 -10.91
CA LEU A 77 -30.78 19.67 -10.36
C LEU A 77 -29.31 20.10 -10.13
N THR A 78 -28.73 20.92 -11.01
CA THR A 78 -27.36 21.47 -10.79
C THR A 78 -27.24 22.46 -9.65
N LYS A 79 -28.36 23.01 -9.13
CA LYS A 79 -28.36 23.91 -7.97
C LYS A 79 -28.37 23.17 -6.63
N ILE A 80 -28.51 21.85 -6.64
CA ILE A 80 -28.46 21.05 -5.43
C ILE A 80 -27.01 21.02 -4.93
N LYS A 81 -26.82 21.49 -3.70
CA LYS A 81 -25.56 21.36 -2.97
C LYS A 81 -25.60 20.06 -2.19
N ALA A 82 -24.49 19.32 -2.16
CA ALA A 82 -24.40 18.07 -1.44
C ALA A 82 -23.26 18.11 -0.42
N ALA A 83 -23.42 17.41 0.69
CA ALA A 83 -22.37 17.14 1.66
C ALA A 83 -22.53 15.71 2.15
N HIS A 84 -21.42 15.04 2.42
CA HIS A 84 -21.40 13.68 2.91
C HIS A 84 -20.50 13.62 4.13
N TYR A 85 -21.03 13.18 5.27
CA TYR A 85 -20.32 13.13 6.54
C TYR A 85 -20.15 11.71 7.02
N ARG A 86 -18.95 11.35 7.47
CA ARG A 86 -18.68 10.06 8.10
C ARG A 86 -18.13 10.24 9.50
N PRO A 87 -18.70 9.57 10.52
CA PRO A 87 -18.13 9.62 11.86
C PRO A 87 -16.80 8.88 11.89
N ILE A 88 -15.74 9.54 12.37
CA ILE A 88 -14.37 8.99 12.45
C ILE A 88 -14.37 7.69 13.28
N GLU A 89 -15.13 7.67 14.36
CA GLU A 89 -15.26 6.56 15.28
C GLU A 89 -15.99 5.37 14.65
N HIS A 90 -16.75 5.59 13.58
CA HIS A 90 -17.47 4.58 12.82
C HIS A 90 -16.82 4.29 11.45
N ALA A 91 -15.61 4.79 11.19
CA ALA A 91 -14.91 4.66 9.91
C ALA A 91 -14.73 3.22 9.42
N ASN A 92 -14.80 2.26 10.35
CA ASN A 92 -14.54 0.84 10.12
C ASN A 92 -15.79 -0.04 10.19
N LEU A 93 -16.94 0.58 10.48
CA LEU A 93 -18.23 -0.08 10.40
C LEU A 93 -18.69 -0.02 8.95
N LEU A 94 -18.43 -1.10 8.20
CA LEU A 94 -18.76 -1.20 6.77
C LEU A 94 -19.91 -2.19 6.58
N ASN A 95 -20.94 -1.77 5.84
CA ASN A 95 -22.05 -2.64 5.48
C ASN A 95 -21.62 -3.51 4.28
N ARG A 96 -21.60 -4.83 4.45
CA ARG A 96 -21.18 -5.76 3.38
C ARG A 96 -22.03 -7.02 3.30
N GLN A 97 -22.77 -7.36 4.36
CA GLN A 97 -23.47 -8.62 4.51
C GLN A 97 -24.89 -8.59 3.96
N PHE A 98 -25.63 -7.50 4.19
CA PHE A 98 -27.04 -7.37 3.79
C PHE A 98 -27.26 -6.30 2.72
N VAL A 99 -26.40 -5.29 2.70
CA VAL A 99 -26.36 -4.23 1.69
C VAL A 99 -24.89 -4.00 1.35
N ALA A 100 -24.56 -3.91 0.06
CA ALA A 100 -23.20 -3.56 -0.36
C ALA A 100 -22.99 -2.06 -0.11
N GLY A 101 -22.37 -1.71 1.01
CA GLY A 101 -22.01 -0.34 1.37
C GLY A 101 -21.12 0.28 0.30
N ARG A 102 -21.40 1.54 -0.04
CA ARG A 102 -20.62 2.36 -0.97
C ARG A 102 -20.12 3.62 -0.29
N GLU A 103 -19.67 3.45 0.95
CA GLU A 103 -19.27 4.52 1.86
C GLU A 103 -18.09 5.39 1.37
N GLU A 104 -17.40 4.95 0.30
CA GLU A 104 -16.27 5.65 -0.36
C GLU A 104 -16.61 6.14 -1.77
N SER A 105 -17.86 6.06 -2.22
CA SER A 105 -18.27 6.38 -3.60
C SER A 105 -19.28 7.54 -3.66
N PHE A 106 -19.03 8.63 -2.94
CA PHE A 106 -19.87 9.84 -2.98
C PHE A 106 -19.60 10.64 -4.26
N ASP A 107 -20.59 10.74 -5.15
CA ASP A 107 -20.44 11.26 -6.52
C ASP A 107 -20.54 12.78 -6.61
N PHE A 108 -21.04 13.45 -5.56
CA PHE A 108 -21.40 14.87 -5.58
C PHE A 108 -20.46 15.77 -4.76
N GLY A 109 -19.27 15.26 -4.42
CA GLY A 109 -18.24 16.00 -3.70
C GLY A 109 -17.31 15.09 -2.91
N SER A 110 -16.69 15.64 -1.86
CA SER A 110 -15.82 14.88 -0.95
C SER A 110 -16.55 14.48 0.32
N THR A 111 -16.18 13.33 0.87
CA THR A 111 -16.64 12.92 2.22
C THR A 111 -15.89 13.70 3.29
N THR A 112 -16.61 14.34 4.20
CA THR A 112 -16.06 15.04 5.37
C THR A 112 -16.10 14.15 6.60
N TRP A 113 -14.94 13.86 7.17
CA TRP A 113 -14.85 13.11 8.42
C TRP A 113 -15.08 14.02 9.63
N ILE A 114 -15.99 13.62 10.53
CA ILE A 114 -16.37 14.36 11.74
C ILE A 114 -16.34 13.44 12.96
N SER A 115 -16.08 13.96 14.17
CA SER A 115 -16.23 13.15 15.39
C SER A 115 -17.72 12.89 15.67
N THR A 116 -18.04 11.72 16.23
CA THR A 116 -19.37 11.40 16.77
C THR A 116 -19.88 12.43 17.77
N LEU A 117 -18.96 13.06 18.52
CA LEU A 117 -19.26 14.14 19.47
C LEU A 117 -19.75 15.42 18.77
N ASP A 118 -19.31 15.63 17.53
CA ASP A 118 -19.62 16.83 16.75
C ASP A 118 -20.89 16.68 15.89
N ILE A 119 -21.39 15.46 15.66
CA ILE A 119 -22.53 15.18 14.77
C ILE A 119 -23.73 16.07 15.09
N THR A 120 -24.13 16.16 16.36
CA THR A 120 -25.29 16.99 16.73
C THR A 120 -25.05 18.47 16.45
N ALA A 121 -23.82 18.97 16.62
CA ALA A 121 -23.46 20.35 16.31
C ALA A 121 -23.45 20.62 14.81
N VAL A 122 -22.94 19.68 14.00
CA VAL A 122 -22.97 19.74 12.54
C VAL A 122 -24.40 19.72 12.01
N LEU A 123 -25.26 18.83 12.52
CA LEU A 123 -26.69 18.80 12.17
C LEU A 123 -27.39 20.12 12.51
N ARG A 124 -27.13 20.70 13.69
CA ARG A 124 -27.66 22.03 14.03
C ARG A 124 -27.25 23.09 13.00
N ARG A 125 -25.99 23.07 12.55
CA ARG A 125 -25.49 24.00 11.53
C ARG A 125 -26.14 23.81 10.17
N ILE A 126 -26.28 22.56 9.73
CA ILE A 126 -27.00 22.22 8.49
C ILE A 126 -28.41 22.80 8.49
N PHE A 127 -29.16 22.63 9.59
CA PHE A 127 -30.55 23.10 9.65
C PHE A 127 -30.70 24.59 10.00
N SER A 128 -29.71 25.23 10.63
CA SER A 128 -29.72 26.67 10.91
C SER A 128 -29.20 27.51 9.74
N ALA A 129 -28.28 26.99 8.93
CA ALA A 129 -27.66 27.68 7.80
C ALA A 129 -27.50 26.74 6.58
N PRO A 130 -28.60 26.20 6.02
CA PRO A 130 -28.53 25.16 4.98
C PRO A 130 -27.88 25.65 3.67
N ALA A 131 -27.84 26.95 3.39
CA ALA A 131 -27.11 27.46 2.23
C ALA A 131 -25.58 27.25 2.28
N ASP A 132 -25.02 26.98 3.46
CA ASP A 132 -23.58 26.87 3.76
C ASP A 132 -23.18 25.46 4.24
N ILE A 133 -23.86 24.41 3.74
CA ILE A 133 -23.63 23.02 4.19
C ILE A 133 -22.17 22.56 4.05
N LEU A 134 -21.39 23.07 3.09
CA LEU A 134 -20.00 22.64 2.87
C LEU A 134 -19.07 23.04 4.03
N HIS A 135 -19.45 24.04 4.84
CA HIS A 135 -18.70 24.47 6.01
C HIS A 135 -19.39 24.09 7.33
N ALA A 136 -20.39 23.21 7.30
CA ALA A 136 -21.13 22.84 8.51
C ALA A 136 -20.24 22.11 9.54
N ALA A 137 -19.14 21.48 9.13
CA ALA A 137 -18.14 20.90 10.01
C ALA A 137 -17.15 21.91 10.64
N ASN A 138 -17.08 23.15 10.14
CA ASN A 138 -16.19 24.18 10.71
C ASN A 138 -16.81 24.81 11.98
N LEU A 139 -16.60 24.17 13.14
CA LEU A 139 -17.24 24.55 14.40
C LEU A 139 -16.84 25.93 14.96
N ASP A 140 -15.83 26.58 14.40
CA ASP A 140 -15.38 27.93 14.81
C ASP A 140 -16.22 29.05 14.16
N LYS A 141 -16.91 28.76 13.05
CA LYS A 141 -17.73 29.75 12.33
C LYS A 141 -18.99 30.11 13.13
N LYS A 142 -19.25 31.39 13.38
CA LYS A 142 -20.48 31.82 14.07
C LYS A 142 -21.72 31.53 13.20
N LEU A 143 -22.77 30.99 13.84
CA LEU A 143 -24.07 30.78 13.20
C LEU A 143 -24.74 32.13 12.88
N PRO A 144 -25.44 32.24 11.73
CA PRO A 144 -26.30 33.38 11.44
C PRO A 144 -27.34 33.60 12.54
N THR A 145 -27.76 34.86 12.74
CA THR A 145 -28.83 35.21 13.68
C THR A 145 -30.22 34.85 13.16
N ASP A 146 -30.41 34.87 11.84
CA ASP A 146 -31.68 34.59 11.17
C ASP A 146 -31.79 33.11 10.79
N CYS A 147 -32.97 32.51 11.00
CA CYS A 147 -33.26 31.11 10.66
C CYS A 147 -34.13 31.03 9.40
N GLN A 148 -33.73 30.18 8.45
CA GLN A 148 -34.49 29.92 7.22
C GLN A 148 -35.61 28.91 7.48
N ASP A 149 -36.71 29.00 6.70
CA ASP A 149 -37.75 27.95 6.71
C ASP A 149 -37.19 26.71 6.00
N VAL A 150 -37.17 25.57 6.69
CA VAL A 150 -36.67 24.30 6.15
C VAL A 150 -37.81 23.35 5.85
N VAL A 151 -37.83 22.82 4.62
CA VAL A 151 -38.63 21.64 4.26
C VAL A 151 -37.70 20.44 4.32
N PHE A 152 -37.90 19.59 5.33
CA PHE A 152 -37.12 18.38 5.51
C PHE A 152 -37.62 17.27 4.59
N VAL A 153 -36.72 16.60 3.88
CA VAL A 153 -37.03 15.55 2.90
C VAL A 153 -36.30 14.26 3.26
N ALA A 154 -36.97 13.12 3.04
CA ALA A 154 -36.37 11.79 3.16
C ALA A 154 -37.05 10.79 2.21
N HIS A 155 -36.42 9.62 2.00
CA HIS A 155 -36.99 8.47 1.29
C HIS A 155 -37.40 7.35 2.26
N GLY A 156 -38.33 7.67 3.17
CA GLY A 156 -38.75 6.77 4.24
C GLY A 156 -38.76 7.41 5.62
N LEU A 157 -39.34 8.61 5.75
CA LEU A 157 -39.19 9.60 6.84
C LEU A 157 -39.17 9.03 8.27
N ARG A 158 -39.88 7.93 8.52
CA ARG A 158 -39.90 7.24 9.82
C ARG A 158 -38.52 6.77 10.26
N ASN A 159 -37.69 6.29 9.33
CA ASN A 159 -36.35 5.78 9.63
C ASN A 159 -35.39 6.93 9.91
N GLU A 160 -35.36 7.93 9.04
CA GLU A 160 -34.44 9.08 9.18
C GLU A 160 -34.77 9.87 10.45
N THR A 161 -36.04 10.06 10.78
CA THR A 161 -36.45 10.72 12.04
C THR A 161 -36.01 9.93 13.27
N LYS A 162 -35.95 8.58 13.18
CA LYS A 162 -35.47 7.72 14.27
C LYS A 162 -33.96 7.90 14.45
N TYR A 163 -33.19 7.92 13.36
CA TYR A 163 -31.74 8.12 13.41
C TYR A 163 -31.36 9.50 13.93
N LEU A 164 -31.97 10.57 13.41
CA LEU A 164 -31.72 11.93 13.87
C LEU A 164 -32.01 12.11 15.38
N ARG A 165 -33.08 11.48 15.88
CA ARG A 165 -33.38 11.46 17.32
C ARG A 165 -32.29 10.72 18.12
N GLY A 166 -31.80 9.59 17.60
CA GLY A 166 -30.70 8.83 18.20
C GLY A 166 -29.40 9.64 18.28
N LEU A 167 -29.13 10.47 17.28
CA LEU A 167 -28.00 11.41 17.23
C LEU A 167 -28.20 12.70 18.06
N GLY A 168 -29.24 12.77 18.89
CA GLY A 168 -29.53 13.93 19.73
C GLY A 168 -30.10 15.14 18.99
N PHE A 169 -30.63 14.96 17.78
CA PHE A 169 -31.21 16.02 16.94
C PHE A 169 -32.70 15.76 16.63
N PRO A 170 -33.63 16.04 17.56
CA PRO A 170 -35.06 15.95 17.28
C PRO A 170 -35.53 17.14 16.42
N LEU A 171 -36.17 16.85 15.28
CA LEU A 171 -36.70 17.85 14.34
C LEU A 171 -37.68 18.88 14.97
N ASN A 172 -38.34 18.51 16.07
CA ASN A 172 -39.35 19.33 16.77
C ASN A 172 -38.94 19.72 18.21
N GLY A 173 -37.64 19.74 18.54
CA GLY A 173 -37.15 19.92 19.91
C GLY A 173 -37.15 21.37 20.43
N GLN A 174 -37.53 21.56 21.70
CA GLN A 174 -37.41 22.84 22.39
C GLN A 174 -35.93 23.14 22.69
N GLY A 175 -35.38 24.18 22.04
CA GLY A 175 -34.03 24.72 22.35
C GLY A 175 -33.11 25.00 21.16
N GLY A 176 -33.51 24.70 19.91
CA GLY A 176 -32.65 24.86 18.72
C GLY A 176 -33.11 25.97 17.78
N ARG A 177 -32.18 26.79 17.30
CA ARG A 177 -32.36 27.83 16.26
C ARG A 177 -32.58 27.23 14.84
N HIS A 178 -33.47 26.26 14.67
CA HIS A 178 -33.82 25.69 13.35
C HIS A 178 -35.34 25.64 13.18
N ARG A 179 -35.83 25.96 11.98
CA ARG A 179 -37.26 26.13 11.69
C ARG A 179 -37.71 25.18 10.60
N VAL A 180 -37.95 23.92 10.96
CA VAL A 180 -38.52 22.91 10.05
C VAL A 180 -40.03 23.15 9.94
N VAL A 181 -40.49 23.67 8.80
CA VAL A 181 -41.91 24.01 8.56
C VAL A 181 -42.72 22.84 8.03
N ARG A 182 -42.06 21.88 7.38
CA ARG A 182 -42.70 20.71 6.78
C ARG A 182 -41.71 19.56 6.68
N CYS A 183 -42.20 18.33 6.80
CA CYS A 183 -41.47 17.12 6.45
C CYS A 183 -42.17 16.45 5.26
N VAL A 184 -41.41 16.01 4.25
CA VAL A 184 -41.91 15.37 3.03
C VAL A 184 -41.23 14.01 2.85
N ASP A 185 -42.04 12.99 2.59
CA ASP A 185 -41.58 11.63 2.34
C ASP A 185 -41.79 11.27 0.86
N THR A 186 -40.71 11.07 0.12
CA THR A 186 -40.78 10.75 -1.31
C THR A 186 -41.48 9.42 -1.60
N GLN A 187 -41.51 8.47 -0.66
CA GLN A 187 -42.30 7.24 -0.80
C GLN A 187 -43.80 7.54 -0.79
N ILE A 188 -44.24 8.52 0.01
CA ILE A 188 -45.64 8.96 0.05
C ILE A 188 -45.98 9.77 -1.20
N VAL A 189 -45.08 10.66 -1.64
CA VAL A 189 -45.25 11.45 -2.87
C VAL A 189 -45.40 10.53 -4.10
N ALA A 190 -44.67 9.42 -4.13
CA ALA A 190 -44.77 8.38 -5.16
C ALA A 190 -46.05 7.52 -5.07
N GLY A 191 -46.95 7.78 -4.11
CA GLY A 191 -48.18 6.99 -3.91
C GLY A 191 -47.97 5.70 -3.13
N GLY A 192 -46.84 5.55 -2.42
CA GLY A 192 -46.56 4.41 -1.58
C GLY A 192 -47.55 4.24 -0.43
N THR A 193 -47.67 3.00 0.03
CA THR A 193 -48.45 2.60 1.21
C THR A 193 -47.55 1.88 2.21
N LYS A 194 -48.05 1.67 3.44
CA LYS A 194 -47.34 0.87 4.45
C LYS A 194 -46.98 -0.55 3.98
N LYS A 195 -47.73 -1.13 3.04
CA LYS A 195 -47.50 -2.49 2.53
C LYS A 195 -46.72 -2.52 1.20
N ALA A 196 -46.66 -1.40 0.49
CA ALA A 196 -46.07 -1.32 -0.84
C ALA A 196 -45.59 0.12 -1.10
N HIS A 197 -44.29 0.37 -0.97
CA HIS A 197 -43.61 1.61 -1.34
C HIS A 197 -42.47 1.28 -2.31
N PRO A 198 -42.15 2.18 -3.26
CA PRO A 198 -41.02 1.98 -4.16
C PRO A 198 -39.70 2.16 -3.41
N SER A 199 -38.67 1.39 -3.78
CA SER A 199 -37.29 1.73 -3.41
C SER A 199 -36.82 2.94 -4.20
N LEU A 200 -35.78 3.63 -3.71
CA LEU A 200 -35.22 4.81 -4.36
C LEU A 200 -34.80 4.50 -5.80
N GLN A 201 -34.08 3.39 -6.00
CA GLN A 201 -33.68 2.92 -7.34
C GLN A 201 -34.87 2.75 -8.30
N ARG A 202 -35.98 2.16 -7.82
CA ARG A 202 -37.18 1.93 -8.64
C ARG A 202 -37.86 3.25 -8.99
N LEU A 203 -37.93 4.18 -8.04
CA LEU A 203 -38.50 5.50 -8.25
C LEU A 203 -37.70 6.29 -9.29
N LEU A 204 -36.37 6.31 -9.17
CA LEU A 204 -35.49 7.00 -10.12
C LEU A 204 -35.61 6.45 -11.54
N ARG A 205 -35.64 5.13 -11.69
CA ARG A 205 -35.86 4.49 -13.00
C ARG A 205 -37.21 4.86 -13.62
N ALA A 206 -38.27 4.92 -12.82
CA ALA A 206 -39.59 5.37 -13.31
C ALA A 206 -39.56 6.83 -13.78
N LEU A 207 -38.70 7.65 -13.17
CA LEU A 207 -38.45 9.04 -13.56
C LEU A 207 -37.39 9.16 -14.67
N LYS A 208 -36.89 8.04 -15.20
CA LYS A 208 -35.81 7.97 -16.22
C LYS A 208 -34.50 8.62 -15.76
N ILE A 209 -34.22 8.54 -14.47
CA ILE A 209 -32.95 8.94 -13.87
C ILE A 209 -32.15 7.66 -13.61
N GLU A 210 -30.93 7.60 -14.14
CA GLU A 210 -30.01 6.49 -13.88
C GLU A 210 -29.09 6.86 -12.72
N PRO A 211 -29.31 6.29 -11.52
CA PRO A 211 -28.44 6.58 -10.39
C PRO A 211 -27.14 5.78 -10.47
N VAL A 212 -26.07 6.42 -10.03
CA VAL A 212 -24.77 5.83 -9.79
C VAL A 212 -24.57 5.72 -8.27
N ASN A 213 -23.88 4.68 -7.81
CA ASN A 213 -23.47 4.52 -6.41
C ASN A 213 -24.54 4.73 -5.30
N LEU A 214 -25.76 4.22 -5.48
CA LEU A 214 -26.75 4.09 -4.37
C LEU A 214 -26.20 3.21 -3.24
N HIS A 215 -26.71 3.39 -2.01
CA HIS A 215 -26.15 2.86 -0.75
C HIS A 215 -24.89 3.61 -0.30
N ASN A 216 -24.81 4.88 -0.68
CA ASN A 216 -23.96 5.91 -0.13
C ASN A 216 -24.92 7.01 0.33
N ALA A 217 -24.90 7.36 1.62
CA ALA A 217 -25.91 8.25 2.17
C ALA A 217 -25.94 9.61 1.44
N GLY A 218 -24.77 10.12 1.04
CA GLY A 218 -24.65 11.37 0.28
C GLY A 218 -25.34 11.31 -1.08
N ASN A 219 -25.10 10.25 -1.84
CA ASN A 219 -25.75 10.04 -3.14
C ASN A 219 -27.26 9.84 -2.98
N ASP A 220 -27.66 9.04 -2.00
CA ASP A 220 -29.06 8.72 -1.75
C ASP A 220 -29.84 9.98 -1.35
N ALA A 221 -29.24 10.91 -0.60
CA ALA A 221 -29.82 12.22 -0.31
C ALA A 221 -30.01 13.08 -1.58
N VAL A 222 -29.01 13.12 -2.47
CA VAL A 222 -29.07 13.90 -3.72
C VAL A 222 -30.13 13.32 -4.66
N TYR A 223 -30.07 12.01 -4.90
CA TYR A 223 -31.04 11.34 -5.76
C TYR A 223 -32.47 11.38 -5.19
N THR A 224 -32.63 11.43 -3.87
CA THR A 224 -33.93 11.66 -3.23
C THR A 224 -34.48 13.04 -3.59
N LEU A 225 -33.67 14.10 -3.58
CA LEU A 225 -34.10 15.42 -4.07
C LEU A 225 -34.35 15.44 -5.58
N HIS A 226 -33.51 14.77 -6.38
CA HIS A 226 -33.75 14.64 -7.82
C HIS A 226 -35.12 14.02 -8.09
N ALA A 227 -35.46 12.94 -7.37
CA ALA A 227 -36.75 12.28 -7.48
C ALA A 227 -37.90 13.20 -7.05
N LEU A 228 -37.77 13.90 -5.92
CA LEU A 228 -38.78 14.82 -5.41
C LEU A 228 -39.12 15.92 -6.42
N ILE A 229 -38.11 16.63 -6.90
CA ILE A 229 -38.26 17.76 -7.83
C ILE A 229 -38.82 17.26 -9.17
N SER A 230 -38.26 16.16 -9.68
CA SER A 230 -38.73 15.56 -10.94
C SER A 230 -40.19 15.13 -10.84
N MET A 231 -40.63 14.54 -9.72
CA MET A 231 -42.05 14.23 -9.51
C MET A 231 -42.94 15.47 -9.50
N ALA A 232 -42.52 16.54 -8.80
CA ALA A 232 -43.28 17.78 -8.73
C ALA A 232 -43.43 18.44 -10.11
N VAL A 233 -42.34 18.55 -10.88
CA VAL A 233 -42.32 19.12 -12.23
C VAL A 233 -43.07 18.24 -13.23
N MET A 234 -42.90 16.93 -13.16
CA MET A 234 -43.58 15.97 -14.05
C MET A 234 -45.10 16.01 -13.83
N ASP A 235 -45.56 16.01 -12.58
CA ASP A 235 -46.99 16.11 -12.25
C ASP A 235 -47.56 17.50 -12.59
N TYR A 236 -46.75 18.56 -12.45
CA TYR A 236 -47.13 19.91 -12.86
C TYR A 236 -47.37 19.99 -14.38
N ASN A 237 -46.44 19.47 -15.18
CA ASN A 237 -46.54 19.45 -16.64
C ASN A 237 -47.68 18.54 -17.12
N LYS A 238 -47.94 17.43 -16.42
CA LYS A 238 -49.04 16.51 -16.75
C LYS A 238 -49.58 15.86 -15.47
N PRO A 239 -50.73 16.32 -14.93
CA PRO A 239 -51.29 15.77 -13.69
C PRO A 239 -51.53 14.26 -13.75
N GLY A 240 -51.05 13.54 -12.75
CA GLY A 240 -51.12 12.08 -12.64
C GLY A 240 -50.03 11.31 -13.38
N SER A 241 -49.12 11.98 -14.09
CA SER A 241 -48.06 11.34 -14.87
C SER A 241 -47.05 10.55 -14.03
N VAL A 242 -46.74 11.00 -12.81
CA VAL A 242 -45.87 10.30 -11.86
C VAL A 242 -46.37 8.88 -11.60
N PHE A 243 -47.68 8.73 -11.33
CA PHE A 243 -48.28 7.41 -11.05
C PHE A 243 -48.32 6.52 -12.28
N ALA A 244 -48.55 7.10 -13.47
CA ALA A 244 -48.52 6.36 -14.73
C ALA A 244 -47.12 5.78 -15.01
N ALA A 245 -46.08 6.59 -14.84
CA ALA A 245 -44.69 6.16 -15.04
C ALA A 245 -44.25 5.07 -14.05
N LEU A 246 -44.67 5.17 -12.79
CA LEU A 246 -44.42 4.12 -11.80
C LEU A 246 -45.16 2.81 -12.15
N GLN A 247 -46.40 2.90 -12.65
CA GLN A 247 -47.14 1.72 -13.08
C GLN A 247 -46.48 1.03 -14.29
N GLU A 248 -45.96 1.80 -15.23
CA GLU A 248 -45.21 1.31 -16.39
C GLU A 248 -43.89 0.64 -15.98
N ALA A 249 -43.12 1.28 -15.09
CA ALA A 249 -41.89 0.70 -14.54
C ALA A 249 -42.13 -0.61 -13.78
N ASN A 250 -43.32 -0.79 -13.17
CA ASN A 250 -43.69 -2.02 -12.48
C ASN A 250 -43.94 -3.20 -13.44
N ALA A 251 -44.26 -2.94 -14.70
CA ALA A 251 -44.51 -3.98 -15.71
C ALA A 251 -43.22 -4.50 -16.37
N LEU A 252 -42.14 -3.71 -16.36
CA LEU A 252 -40.85 -4.04 -16.96
C LEU A 252 -39.95 -4.77 -15.95
N LYS A 253 -39.84 -6.10 -16.06
CA LYS A 253 -38.84 -6.91 -15.31
C LYS A 253 -37.44 -6.66 -15.88
N LEU A 254 -36.76 -5.62 -15.43
CA LEU A 254 -35.40 -5.30 -15.85
C LEU A 254 -34.34 -6.15 -15.09
N PRO A 255 -33.26 -6.60 -15.75
CA PRO A 255 -32.18 -7.35 -15.12
C PRO A 255 -31.38 -6.50 -14.11
N ALA A 256 -30.67 -7.19 -13.21
CA ALA A 256 -29.76 -6.56 -12.25
C ALA A 256 -28.56 -5.92 -12.96
N LEU A 257 -28.16 -4.73 -12.53
CA LEU A 257 -26.96 -4.05 -13.04
C LEU A 257 -25.69 -4.78 -12.55
N LYS A 258 -24.71 -4.95 -13.43
CA LYS A 258 -23.33 -5.32 -13.06
C LYS A 258 -22.58 -4.04 -12.66
N TYR A 259 -21.86 -4.08 -11.55
CA TYR A 259 -21.22 -2.91 -10.95
C TYR A 259 -19.71 -2.87 -11.22
N ASN A 260 -19.18 -1.66 -11.43
CA ASN A 260 -17.77 -1.33 -11.50
C ASN A 260 -17.38 -0.63 -10.19
N THR A 261 -16.28 -1.03 -9.54
CA THR A 261 -15.86 -0.58 -8.21
C THR A 261 -14.58 0.26 -8.32
N ASN A 262 -14.74 1.57 -8.54
CA ASN A 262 -13.65 2.55 -8.46
C ASN A 262 -13.94 3.49 -7.27
N HIS A 263 -12.94 3.67 -6.39
CA HIS A 263 -13.04 4.36 -5.10
C HIS A 263 -12.77 5.88 -5.23
N ALA A 264 -13.41 6.71 -4.39
CA ALA A 264 -13.33 8.18 -4.38
C ALA A 264 -12.73 8.76 -3.08
N GLU A 265 -12.22 10.00 -3.14
CA GLU A 265 -11.41 10.69 -2.12
C GLU A 265 -12.16 11.18 -0.85
N HIS A 266 -11.37 11.40 0.23
CA HIS A 266 -11.80 11.86 1.55
C HIS A 266 -11.19 13.22 1.94
N VAL A 267 -11.96 14.07 2.64
CA VAL A 267 -11.52 15.33 3.25
C VAL A 267 -11.71 15.25 4.77
N TYR A 268 -10.67 15.57 5.55
CA TYR A 268 -10.73 15.60 7.01
C TYR A 268 -10.85 17.04 7.50
N ALA A 269 -11.87 17.35 8.31
CA ALA A 269 -12.00 18.63 9.00
C ALA A 269 -11.69 18.43 10.49
N GLY A 270 -10.62 19.08 10.97
CA GLY A 270 -10.19 19.06 12.36
C GLY A 270 -9.66 20.43 12.79
N THR A 271 -9.90 20.78 14.04
CA THR A 271 -9.77 22.12 14.64
C THR A 271 -8.33 22.61 14.79
N ALA A 272 -8.23 23.94 14.71
CA ALA A 272 -7.08 24.83 14.61
C ALA A 272 -5.84 24.54 15.48
N THR A 273 -4.69 24.81 14.85
CA THR A 273 -3.41 25.20 15.45
C THR A 273 -3.55 26.34 16.47
N ALA A 274 -2.83 26.23 17.59
CA ALA A 274 -2.41 27.40 18.38
C ALA A 274 -0.92 27.30 18.71
N SER A 275 -0.19 28.32 18.28
CA SER A 275 1.22 28.59 18.57
C SER A 275 1.46 29.03 20.01
N SER A 276 2.70 28.84 20.43
CA SER A 276 3.33 29.21 21.71
C SER A 276 3.06 30.62 22.24
N GLU A 277 2.87 30.75 23.56
CA GLU A 277 3.73 31.50 24.49
C GLU A 277 3.26 31.26 25.95
N GLY A 278 4.17 31.49 26.90
CA GLY A 278 4.21 30.78 28.18
C GLY A 278 3.35 31.33 29.32
N GLU A 279 3.25 30.53 30.39
CA GLU A 279 3.26 31.02 31.77
C GLU A 279 3.49 29.88 32.77
N ARG A 280 4.26 30.19 33.81
CA ARG A 280 4.63 29.32 34.94
C ARG A 280 3.43 29.04 35.84
N SER A 281 3.30 27.82 36.35
CA SER A 281 2.98 27.60 37.77
C SER A 281 3.37 26.20 38.25
N GLU A 282 4.00 26.17 39.41
CA GLU A 282 4.34 24.99 40.22
C GLU A 282 3.06 24.33 40.76
N PHE A 283 3.00 23.00 40.90
CA PHE A 283 2.32 22.34 42.03
C PHE A 283 2.80 20.88 42.20
N HIS A 284 2.66 20.41 43.43
CA HIS A 284 3.49 19.44 44.13
C HIS A 284 3.42 17.97 43.73
N SER A 285 4.54 17.31 44.05
CA SER A 285 4.73 15.87 44.24
C SER A 285 3.70 15.24 45.17
N THR A 286 3.23 14.03 44.83
CA THR A 286 3.12 12.94 45.81
C THR A 286 3.30 11.58 45.14
N SER A 287 4.14 10.78 45.78
CA SER A 287 4.51 9.41 45.47
C SER A 287 3.40 8.41 45.80
N HIS A 288 3.14 7.44 44.92
CA HIS A 288 2.62 6.14 45.37
C HIS A 288 3.24 4.97 44.59
N GLN A 289 3.88 4.09 45.36
CA GLN A 289 4.48 2.82 44.96
C GLN A 289 3.42 1.74 44.66
N PRO A 290 3.81 0.67 43.91
CA PRO A 290 2.89 -0.33 43.39
C PRO A 290 2.62 -1.48 44.37
N THR A 291 1.36 -1.84 44.54
CA THR A 291 0.90 -3.01 45.31
C THR A 291 0.94 -4.30 44.49
N ARG A 292 1.76 -5.27 44.93
CA ARG A 292 1.77 -6.69 44.55
C ARG A 292 0.60 -7.45 45.17
N LEU A 293 -0.03 -8.39 44.45
CA LEU A 293 -0.63 -9.66 44.92
C LEU A 293 -0.98 -10.55 43.68
N PRO A 294 -1.24 -11.87 43.81
CA PRO A 294 -0.46 -12.96 44.43
C PRO A 294 -0.12 -14.10 43.42
N VAL A 295 0.82 -14.96 43.82
CA VAL A 295 1.31 -16.14 43.09
C VAL A 295 0.23 -17.25 43.07
N VAL A 296 -0.11 -17.75 41.87
CA VAL A 296 -0.96 -18.95 41.68
C VAL A 296 -0.08 -20.13 41.25
N GLN A 297 -0.34 -21.28 41.88
CA GLN A 297 0.43 -22.53 41.82
C GLN A 297 0.40 -23.18 40.42
N GLN A 298 1.54 -23.75 40.01
CA GLN A 298 1.71 -24.47 38.74
C GLN A 298 1.07 -25.88 38.81
N PRO A 299 0.36 -26.35 37.76
CA PRO A 299 0.19 -27.77 37.48
C PRO A 299 1.38 -28.33 36.66
N GLU A 300 1.56 -29.64 36.77
CA GLU A 300 2.77 -30.43 36.52
C GLU A 300 3.42 -30.32 35.12
N LYS A 301 4.76 -30.34 35.13
CA LYS A 301 5.65 -30.32 33.97
C LYS A 301 5.57 -31.62 33.16
N VAL A 302 5.11 -31.55 31.92
CA VAL A 302 5.51 -32.50 30.87
C VAL A 302 6.85 -32.04 30.30
N SER A 303 7.91 -32.81 30.55
CA SER A 303 9.28 -32.57 30.06
C SER A 303 9.34 -32.69 28.53
N LEU A 304 9.41 -31.55 27.83
CA LEU A 304 9.83 -31.48 26.43
C LEU A 304 11.29 -31.00 26.37
N SER A 305 12.10 -31.69 25.57
CA SER A 305 13.52 -31.39 25.33
C SER A 305 13.72 -29.99 24.73
N PRO A 306 14.71 -29.19 25.18
CA PRO A 306 14.89 -27.81 24.74
C PRO A 306 15.31 -27.70 23.27
N ILE A 307 14.80 -26.66 22.59
CA ILE A 307 15.21 -26.17 21.26
C ILE A 307 16.61 -25.48 21.33
N SER A 308 17.49 -25.91 22.24
CA SER A 308 18.83 -25.34 22.45
C SER A 308 19.82 -25.63 21.31
N ASN A 309 19.41 -26.36 20.27
CA ASN A 309 20.26 -26.79 19.17
C ASN A 309 20.25 -25.85 17.95
N LEU A 310 19.52 -24.73 17.98
CA LEU A 310 19.74 -23.64 17.03
C LEU A 310 21.02 -22.92 17.47
N LYS A 311 22.16 -23.31 16.89
CA LYS A 311 23.41 -22.61 17.09
C LYS A 311 23.21 -21.17 16.58
N ARG A 312 23.12 -20.20 17.49
CA ARG A 312 23.09 -18.76 17.14
C ARG A 312 24.44 -18.28 16.56
N ARG A 313 25.44 -19.16 16.51
CA ARG A 313 26.78 -18.93 15.96
C ARG A 313 27.18 -20.11 15.08
N PRO A 314 27.61 -19.91 13.83
CA PRO A 314 28.24 -20.97 13.06
C PRO A 314 29.50 -21.44 13.79
N GLU A 315 29.61 -22.74 14.12
CA GLU A 315 30.84 -23.31 14.73
C GLU A 315 31.97 -23.48 13.70
N ASP A 316 31.66 -23.47 12.41
CA ASP A 316 32.56 -23.87 11.31
C ASP A 316 32.87 -22.74 10.31
N ASP A 317 32.52 -21.47 10.60
CA ASP A 317 32.88 -20.36 9.72
C ASP A 317 34.14 -19.63 10.25
N PRO A 318 35.30 -19.73 9.57
CA PRO A 318 36.53 -19.05 9.97
C PRO A 318 36.41 -17.52 9.97
N GLU A 319 35.36 -16.94 9.37
CA GLU A 319 35.07 -15.50 9.41
C GLU A 319 34.34 -15.05 10.70
N SER A 320 33.93 -15.96 11.60
CA SER A 320 33.04 -15.67 12.75
C SER A 320 33.72 -15.15 14.04
N SER A 321 34.97 -14.68 14.00
CA SER A 321 35.67 -14.22 15.21
C SER A 321 35.04 -12.93 15.78
N ALA A 322 34.60 -13.00 17.05
CA ALA A 322 34.11 -11.94 17.95
C ALA A 322 33.46 -10.70 17.27
N THR A 323 32.12 -10.62 17.37
CA THR A 323 31.19 -9.73 16.66
C THR A 323 31.45 -8.23 16.72
N GLY A 324 32.50 -7.78 17.43
CA GLY A 324 32.97 -6.40 17.35
C GLY A 324 31.87 -5.38 17.59
N THR A 325 30.84 -5.74 18.37
CA THR A 325 29.62 -4.96 18.53
C THR A 325 29.04 -5.11 19.93
N GLU A 326 28.24 -4.12 20.32
CA GLU A 326 27.52 -4.07 21.57
C GLU A 326 26.19 -3.31 21.40
N VAL A 327 25.19 -3.62 22.22
CA VAL A 327 23.90 -2.92 22.21
C VAL A 327 23.94 -1.78 23.23
N LYS A 328 23.59 -0.56 22.81
CA LYS A 328 23.51 0.63 23.66
C LYS A 328 22.24 1.43 23.37
N THR A 329 21.95 2.43 24.19
CA THR A 329 20.96 3.46 23.86
C THR A 329 21.43 4.26 22.64
N SER A 330 20.54 4.46 21.66
CA SER A 330 20.87 5.16 20.42
C SER A 330 20.39 6.61 20.42
N PRO A 331 21.17 7.55 19.84
CA PRO A 331 20.69 8.90 19.57
C PRO A 331 19.62 8.97 18.47
N LEU A 332 19.45 7.89 17.67
CA LEU A 332 18.38 7.76 16.67
C LEU A 332 17.03 7.36 17.31
N GLY A 333 17.07 6.82 18.53
CA GLY A 333 15.90 6.36 19.27
C GLY A 333 16.11 4.97 19.87
N GLY A 334 15.58 4.74 21.08
CA GLY A 334 15.59 3.42 21.72
C GLY A 334 16.99 2.81 21.89
N ARG A 335 17.15 1.57 21.43
CA ARG A 335 18.42 0.82 21.44
C ARG A 335 19.01 0.79 20.03
N GLY A 336 20.32 0.62 19.94
CA GLY A 336 21.05 0.45 18.68
C GLY A 336 22.21 -0.52 18.85
N LEU A 337 22.71 -1.06 17.73
CA LEU A 337 23.91 -1.89 17.67
C LEU A 337 25.11 -1.00 17.33
N PHE A 338 26.18 -1.04 18.11
CA PHE A 338 27.35 -0.17 17.96
C PHE A 338 28.61 -0.99 17.77
N ALA A 339 29.52 -0.53 16.91
CA ALA A 339 30.81 -1.16 16.70
C ALA A 339 31.75 -0.94 17.91
N THR A 340 32.36 -2.00 18.42
CA THR A 340 33.39 -1.96 19.49
C THR A 340 34.82 -1.88 18.95
N LYS A 341 34.98 -2.03 17.62
CA LYS A 341 36.25 -1.93 16.89
C LYS A 341 35.99 -1.30 15.52
N LYS A 342 37.06 -0.93 14.81
CA LYS A 342 36.96 -0.53 13.40
C LYS A 342 36.56 -1.73 12.54
N LEU A 343 35.65 -1.52 11.58
CA LEU A 343 35.19 -2.54 10.64
C LEU A 343 35.43 -2.06 9.20
N ALA A 344 35.93 -2.94 8.36
CA ALA A 344 36.19 -2.72 6.94
C ALA A 344 34.97 -3.09 6.07
N GLN A 345 34.99 -2.66 4.82
CA GLN A 345 33.96 -3.04 3.84
C GLN A 345 33.95 -4.56 3.64
N GLY A 346 32.77 -5.16 3.75
CA GLY A 346 32.55 -6.60 3.64
C GLY A 346 32.66 -7.38 4.96
N ASP A 347 33.13 -6.75 6.04
CA ASP A 347 33.20 -7.39 7.36
C ASP A 347 31.81 -7.85 7.81
N VAL A 348 31.76 -9.00 8.49
CA VAL A 348 30.53 -9.59 9.01
C VAL A 348 30.31 -9.12 10.44
N VAL A 349 29.19 -8.45 10.67
CA VAL A 349 28.80 -7.91 12.00
C VAL A 349 28.02 -8.96 12.80
N ILE A 350 27.05 -9.60 12.15
CA ILE A 350 26.22 -10.66 12.69
C ILE A 350 26.19 -11.79 11.66
N ALA A 351 26.33 -13.03 12.13
CA ALA A 351 26.07 -14.23 11.34
C ALA A 351 25.29 -15.24 12.17
N MET A 352 24.27 -15.84 11.59
CA MET A 352 23.48 -16.90 12.22
C MET A 352 23.04 -17.94 11.20
N ASP A 353 22.95 -19.20 11.65
CA ASP A 353 22.55 -20.31 10.78
C ASP A 353 21.06 -20.26 10.41
N ARG A 354 20.23 -19.72 11.31
CA ARG A 354 18.80 -19.52 11.10
C ARG A 354 18.25 -18.45 12.06
N PRO A 355 17.47 -17.49 11.55
CA PRO A 355 16.64 -16.59 12.36
C PRO A 355 15.64 -17.33 13.25
N LEU A 356 15.25 -16.72 14.36
CA LEU A 356 14.25 -17.28 15.28
C LEU A 356 12.93 -17.66 14.59
N VAL A 357 12.43 -16.80 13.71
CA VAL A 357 11.20 -17.03 12.92
C VAL A 357 11.50 -16.75 11.45
N ALA A 358 11.05 -17.63 10.58
CA ALA A 358 11.09 -17.43 9.13
C ALA A 358 9.94 -18.21 8.48
N VAL A 359 9.06 -17.51 7.78
CA VAL A 359 7.82 -18.01 7.18
C VAL A 359 7.77 -17.59 5.71
N LEU A 360 7.46 -18.53 4.81
CA LEU A 360 7.33 -18.27 3.37
C LEU A 360 5.96 -17.66 3.04
N ASP A 361 5.90 -16.80 2.02
CA ASP A 361 4.65 -16.41 1.37
C ASP A 361 3.98 -17.63 0.73
N GLU A 362 2.65 -17.67 0.70
CA GLU A 362 1.89 -18.85 0.28
C GLU A 362 2.31 -19.34 -1.11
N HIS A 363 2.36 -18.43 -2.09
CA HIS A 363 2.77 -18.73 -3.47
C HIS A 363 4.20 -19.28 -3.58
N ARG A 364 5.06 -19.06 -2.59
CA ARG A 364 6.44 -19.58 -2.53
C ARG A 364 6.52 -20.97 -1.92
N ILE A 365 5.46 -21.48 -1.29
CA ILE A 365 5.45 -22.83 -0.71
C ILE A 365 5.57 -23.90 -1.81
N GLU A 366 5.06 -23.61 -3.01
CA GLU A 366 5.05 -24.54 -4.12
C GLU A 366 6.44 -24.83 -4.68
N ASP A 367 7.32 -23.82 -4.69
CA ASP A 367 8.63 -23.83 -5.34
C ASP A 367 9.82 -23.74 -4.37
N THR A 368 9.57 -23.50 -3.08
CA THR A 368 10.60 -23.26 -2.06
C THR A 368 10.44 -24.18 -0.85
N CYS A 369 11.55 -24.80 -0.41
CA CYS A 369 11.53 -25.64 0.78
C CYS A 369 11.25 -24.82 2.05
N SER A 370 10.22 -25.18 2.82
CA SER A 370 9.82 -24.48 4.05
C SER A 370 10.81 -24.60 5.23
N TRP A 371 11.93 -25.31 5.05
CA TRP A 371 13.02 -25.36 6.03
C TRP A 371 14.28 -24.67 5.52
N CYS A 372 14.94 -25.19 4.48
CA CYS A 372 16.22 -24.64 4.03
C CYS A 372 16.09 -23.48 3.06
N PHE A 373 14.86 -23.11 2.67
CA PHE A 373 14.58 -22.06 1.69
C PHE A 373 15.29 -22.23 0.35
N SER A 374 15.81 -23.43 0.05
CA SER A 374 16.26 -23.78 -1.29
C SER A 374 15.04 -23.81 -2.20
N TRP A 375 15.13 -23.10 -3.32
CA TRP A 375 14.06 -22.93 -4.30
C TRP A 375 14.43 -23.63 -5.59
N THR A 376 13.42 -24.10 -6.32
CA THR A 376 13.61 -25.08 -7.41
C THR A 376 13.21 -24.55 -8.78
N GLU A 377 12.50 -23.42 -8.82
CA GLU A 377 12.25 -22.63 -10.03
C GLU A 377 12.78 -21.21 -9.84
N LEU A 378 13.53 -20.75 -10.83
CA LEU A 378 14.10 -19.40 -10.86
C LEU A 378 13.01 -18.37 -11.18
N PRO A 379 12.93 -17.21 -10.49
CA PRO A 379 12.66 -15.98 -11.21
C PRO A 379 13.81 -15.79 -12.20
N VAL A 380 13.44 -15.57 -13.46
CA VAL A 380 14.28 -15.77 -14.65
C VAL A 380 15.59 -14.95 -14.68
N LEU A 381 15.79 -14.02 -13.74
CA LEU A 381 16.96 -13.16 -13.64
C LEU A 381 18.25 -13.91 -13.27
N SER A 382 18.27 -14.75 -12.24
CA SER A 382 19.56 -15.04 -11.61
C SER A 382 20.33 -16.25 -12.14
N GLY A 383 19.71 -17.17 -12.89
CA GLY A 383 20.36 -18.44 -13.28
C GLY A 383 20.87 -19.30 -12.10
N ALA A 384 20.66 -18.84 -10.86
CA ALA A 384 21.26 -19.34 -9.63
C ALA A 384 20.34 -20.32 -8.87
N GLY A 385 19.47 -21.01 -9.61
CA GLY A 385 18.54 -21.97 -9.03
C GLY A 385 19.31 -23.15 -8.45
N VAL A 386 18.94 -23.57 -7.24
CA VAL A 386 19.44 -24.83 -6.72
C VAL A 386 18.75 -25.93 -7.51
N ASN A 387 19.54 -26.58 -8.37
CA ASN A 387 19.13 -27.57 -9.35
C ASN A 387 18.73 -28.89 -8.67
N GLN A 388 17.62 -28.87 -7.92
CA GLN A 388 17.07 -30.06 -7.31
C GLN A 388 15.56 -29.86 -7.15
N ALA A 389 14.79 -30.32 -8.14
CA ALA A 389 13.33 -30.26 -8.14
C ALA A 389 12.75 -30.53 -6.74
N LEU A 390 11.91 -29.61 -6.26
CA LEU A 390 11.21 -29.77 -4.99
C LEU A 390 10.21 -30.88 -5.27
N LYS A 391 10.60 -32.13 -5.00
CA LYS A 391 9.70 -33.27 -5.10
C LYS A 391 8.43 -32.93 -4.32
N ASP A 392 7.27 -33.45 -4.75
CA ASP A 392 5.96 -33.28 -4.09
C ASP A 392 5.89 -33.89 -2.68
N ASN A 393 6.83 -33.51 -1.85
CA ASN A 393 7.07 -33.90 -0.48
C ASN A 393 6.32 -32.94 0.43
N TRP A 394 5.02 -32.86 0.23
CA TRP A 394 4.13 -32.22 1.17
C TRP A 394 4.25 -32.91 2.52
N CYS A 395 4.19 -32.14 3.60
CA CYS A 395 4.02 -32.72 4.92
C CYS A 395 2.75 -33.59 4.91
N THR A 396 2.88 -34.88 5.21
CA THR A 396 1.76 -35.83 5.19
C THR A 396 0.69 -35.51 6.22
N GLY A 397 1.05 -34.80 7.31
CA GLY A 397 0.13 -34.39 8.36
C GLY A 397 -0.76 -33.20 7.94
N CYS A 398 -0.16 -32.09 7.51
CA CYS A 398 -0.92 -30.87 7.20
C CYS A 398 -1.21 -30.65 5.72
N LYS A 399 -0.37 -31.16 4.82
CA LYS A 399 -0.41 -30.86 3.37
C LYS A 399 -0.37 -29.36 3.04
N LYS A 400 0.23 -28.54 3.92
CA LYS A 400 0.35 -27.08 3.77
C LYS A 400 1.78 -26.58 3.57
N VAL A 401 2.80 -27.42 3.78
CA VAL A 401 4.22 -27.06 3.62
C VAL A 401 4.98 -28.15 2.88
N LYS A 402 6.03 -27.78 2.13
CA LYS A 402 6.88 -28.69 1.35
C LYS A 402 8.33 -28.73 1.84
N TYR A 403 8.98 -29.88 1.69
CA TYR A 403 10.40 -30.03 2.03
C TYR A 403 11.20 -30.72 0.92
N CYS A 404 12.40 -30.21 0.61
CA CYS A 404 13.28 -30.84 -0.37
C CYS A 404 13.76 -32.25 0.06
N SER A 405 13.78 -32.54 1.36
CA SER A 405 14.27 -33.80 1.91
C SER A 405 13.63 -34.17 3.25
N LYS A 406 13.68 -35.47 3.60
CA LYS A 406 13.33 -35.97 4.94
C LYS A 406 14.17 -35.32 6.05
N ALA A 407 15.41 -34.94 5.74
CA ALA A 407 16.28 -34.23 6.69
C ALA A 407 15.73 -32.83 7.01
N CYS A 408 15.33 -32.07 6.00
CA CYS A 408 14.68 -30.77 6.17
C CYS A 408 13.35 -30.89 6.93
N GLN A 409 12.50 -31.85 6.56
CA GLN A 409 11.26 -32.13 7.28
C GLN A 409 11.51 -32.45 8.76
N SER A 410 12.51 -33.30 9.05
CA SER A 410 12.85 -33.71 10.42
C SER A 410 13.37 -32.54 11.25
N LYS A 411 14.19 -31.67 10.65
CA LYS A 411 14.69 -30.45 11.32
C LYS A 411 13.55 -29.48 11.60
N ALA A 412 12.67 -29.23 10.63
CA ALA A 412 11.47 -28.39 10.80
C ALA A 412 10.54 -28.93 11.90
N TRP A 413 10.29 -30.25 11.90
CA TRP A 413 9.46 -30.92 12.89
C TRP A 413 9.98 -30.71 14.32
N LYS A 414 11.28 -30.88 14.53
CA LYS A 414 11.93 -30.69 15.84
C LYS A 414 11.94 -29.22 16.27
N ALA A 415 12.07 -28.29 15.33
CA ALA A 415 12.18 -26.87 15.62
C ALA A 415 10.82 -26.26 16.01
N ILE A 416 9.81 -26.38 15.15
CA ILE A 416 8.50 -25.75 15.40
C ILE A 416 7.32 -26.43 14.70
N HIS A 417 7.54 -27.12 13.57
CA HIS A 417 6.45 -27.61 12.74
C HIS A 417 5.53 -28.62 13.46
N LYS A 418 6.07 -29.41 14.41
CA LYS A 418 5.25 -30.29 15.27
C LYS A 418 4.14 -29.54 16.00
N GLN A 419 4.39 -28.29 16.39
CA GLN A 419 3.46 -27.46 17.17
C GLN A 419 2.36 -26.82 16.32
N GLU A 420 2.58 -26.65 15.01
CA GLU A 420 1.63 -25.99 14.10
C GLU A 420 0.94 -26.98 13.14
N CYS A 421 1.54 -28.15 12.84
CA CYS A 421 1.07 -29.07 11.81
C CYS A 421 -0.42 -29.42 11.92
N LYS A 422 -0.90 -29.80 13.11
CA LYS A 422 -2.31 -30.15 13.34
C LYS A 422 -3.26 -28.94 13.20
N LYS A 423 -2.79 -27.73 13.47
CA LYS A 423 -3.61 -26.51 13.35
C LYS A 423 -3.74 -26.08 11.90
N LEU A 424 -2.63 -26.13 11.17
CA LEU A 424 -2.58 -25.88 9.72
C LEU A 424 -3.44 -26.89 8.95
N SER A 425 -3.45 -28.17 9.35
CA SER A 425 -4.27 -29.20 8.70
C SER A 425 -5.77 -28.95 8.83
N ALA A 426 -6.20 -28.20 9.86
CA ALA A 426 -7.61 -27.95 10.14
C ALA A 426 -8.16 -26.73 9.39
N GLN A 427 -7.34 -25.99 8.64
CA GLN A 427 -7.76 -24.77 7.94
C GLN A 427 -8.06 -25.01 6.47
N SER A 428 -9.28 -24.64 6.06
CA SER A 428 -9.69 -24.55 4.66
C SER A 428 -9.19 -23.28 4.00
N GLU A 429 -9.09 -22.18 4.76
CA GLU A 429 -8.70 -20.85 4.27
C GLU A 429 -7.21 -20.57 4.51
N GLU A 430 -6.68 -19.61 3.74
CA GLU A 430 -5.30 -19.12 3.87
C GLU A 430 -5.11 -18.40 5.22
N ILE A 431 -3.93 -18.57 5.82
CA ILE A 431 -3.55 -17.90 7.06
C ILE A 431 -2.44 -16.90 6.75
N PRO A 432 -2.59 -15.60 7.07
CA PRO A 432 -1.56 -14.62 6.84
C PRO A 432 -0.23 -14.98 7.53
N ASN A 433 0.90 -14.69 6.88
CA ASN A 433 2.23 -15.02 7.40
C ASN A 433 2.51 -14.48 8.81
N LEU A 434 2.03 -13.26 9.11
CA LEU A 434 2.14 -12.66 10.44
C LEU A 434 1.44 -13.50 11.51
N VAL A 435 0.30 -14.10 11.18
CA VAL A 435 -0.43 -14.98 12.11
C VAL A 435 0.33 -16.27 12.32
N VAL A 436 0.84 -16.91 11.26
CA VAL A 436 1.66 -18.13 11.37
C VAL A 436 2.88 -17.89 12.25
N ALA A 437 3.60 -16.80 12.03
CA ALA A 437 4.75 -16.44 12.82
C ALA A 437 4.40 -16.10 14.28
N ALA A 438 3.32 -15.35 14.53
CA ALA A 438 2.84 -15.09 15.88
C ALA A 438 2.46 -16.38 16.61
N MET A 439 1.83 -17.34 15.92
CA MET A 439 1.55 -18.68 16.46
C MET A 439 2.83 -19.42 16.86
N GLN A 440 3.88 -19.37 16.03
CA GLN A 440 5.18 -19.98 16.33
C GLN A 440 5.82 -19.37 17.58
N ILE A 441 5.78 -18.04 17.72
CA ILE A 441 6.30 -17.31 18.88
C ILE A 441 5.53 -17.68 20.14
N LEU A 442 4.20 -17.63 20.10
CA LEU A 442 3.33 -17.97 21.23
C LEU A 442 3.49 -19.44 21.66
N ALA A 443 3.66 -20.36 20.71
CA ALA A 443 3.96 -21.76 21.00
C ALA A 443 5.35 -21.91 21.65
N GLY A 444 6.36 -21.21 21.16
CA GLY A 444 7.71 -21.20 21.74
C GLY A 444 7.75 -20.68 23.17
N LEU A 445 7.02 -19.59 23.45
CA LEU A 445 6.88 -19.02 24.79
C LEU A 445 6.24 -20.01 25.78
N ASN A 446 5.19 -20.73 25.34
CA ASN A 446 4.54 -21.74 26.18
C ASN A 446 5.45 -22.93 26.52
N LEU A 447 6.36 -23.26 25.62
CA LEU A 447 7.37 -24.29 25.85
C LEU A 447 8.50 -23.82 26.78
N GLY A 448 8.44 -22.59 27.30
CA GLY A 448 9.44 -22.01 28.18
C GLY A 448 10.76 -21.71 27.47
N ASN A 449 10.74 -21.56 26.14
CA ASN A 449 11.95 -21.32 25.38
C ASN A 449 12.37 -19.85 25.47
N SER A 450 13.46 -19.60 26.21
CA SER A 450 14.06 -18.27 26.43
C SER A 450 14.32 -17.48 25.14
N LEU A 451 14.61 -18.13 24.01
CA LEU A 451 14.79 -17.49 22.71
C LEU A 451 13.60 -16.62 22.30
N TYR A 452 12.38 -17.10 22.55
CA TYR A 452 11.15 -16.37 22.23
C TYR A 452 10.81 -15.31 23.28
N GLY A 453 11.38 -15.40 24.48
CA GLY A 453 11.26 -14.37 25.52
C GLY A 453 11.86 -13.03 25.08
N ASP A 454 12.94 -13.08 24.29
CA ASP A 454 13.59 -11.88 23.74
C ASP A 454 12.64 -11.04 22.86
N VAL A 455 11.67 -11.69 22.19
CA VAL A 455 10.65 -11.01 21.37
C VAL A 455 9.74 -10.12 22.21
N GLN A 456 9.47 -10.49 23.47
CA GLN A 456 8.63 -9.70 24.36
C GLN A 456 9.28 -8.38 24.78
N ASN A 457 10.59 -8.22 24.55
CA ASN A 457 11.37 -7.01 24.83
C ASN A 457 11.61 -6.15 23.58
N MET A 458 11.00 -6.48 22.44
CA MET A 458 11.07 -5.66 21.23
C MET A 458 10.16 -4.46 21.31
N GLU A 459 10.46 -3.42 20.53
CA GLU A 459 9.57 -2.28 20.38
C GLU A 459 8.27 -2.74 19.72
N THR A 460 7.13 -2.24 20.18
CA THR A 460 5.81 -2.63 19.69
C THR A 460 5.06 -1.47 19.09
N HIS A 461 5.33 -0.22 19.49
CA HIS A 461 4.48 0.92 19.18
C HIS A 461 2.99 0.61 19.37
N ARG A 462 2.67 -0.23 20.37
CA ARG A 462 1.31 -0.75 20.62
C ARG A 462 0.32 0.39 20.76
N ASP A 463 0.70 1.43 21.51
CA ASP A 463 -0.19 2.55 21.80
C ASP A 463 -0.42 3.41 20.56
N GLU A 464 0.58 3.56 19.68
CA GLU A 464 0.44 4.21 18.38
C GLU A 464 -0.43 3.38 17.43
N PHE A 465 -0.24 2.06 17.38
CA PHE A 465 -1.15 1.17 16.65
C PHE A 465 -2.59 1.24 17.17
N GLU A 466 -2.79 1.31 18.48
CA GLU A 466 -4.12 1.45 19.10
C GLU A 466 -4.75 2.81 18.75
N LYS A 467 -3.96 3.90 18.75
CA LYS A 467 -4.40 5.25 18.33
C LYS A 467 -4.76 5.34 16.86
N LEU A 468 -4.15 4.53 15.98
CA LEU A 468 -4.52 4.46 14.57
C LEU A 468 -5.95 3.93 14.35
N GLY A 469 -6.58 3.34 15.39
CA GLY A 469 -7.98 2.93 15.36
C GLY A 469 -8.28 1.80 14.39
N ALA A 470 -9.55 1.69 14.02
CA ALA A 470 -10.15 0.42 13.60
C ALA A 470 -9.82 -0.08 12.16
N LYS A 471 -8.88 0.52 11.41
CA LYS A 471 -8.32 -0.10 10.17
C LYS A 471 -7.10 -0.98 10.47
N LYS A 472 -6.11 -0.48 11.21
CA LYS A 472 -4.88 -1.24 11.53
C LYS A 472 -5.00 -2.00 12.85
N TRP A 473 -5.55 -1.37 13.89
CA TRP A 473 -5.69 -2.01 15.20
C TRP A 473 -6.64 -3.21 15.16
N ASP A 474 -7.79 -3.08 14.51
CA ASP A 474 -8.78 -4.18 14.45
C ASP A 474 -8.25 -5.38 13.68
N VAL A 475 -7.52 -5.16 12.59
CA VAL A 475 -6.82 -6.22 11.85
C VAL A 475 -5.79 -6.89 12.77
N MET A 476 -5.02 -6.12 13.53
CA MET A 476 -4.06 -6.67 14.49
C MET A 476 -4.75 -7.44 15.63
N GLN A 477 -5.91 -6.96 16.11
CA GLN A 477 -6.72 -7.68 17.08
C GLN A 477 -7.21 -9.00 16.48
N LEU A 478 -7.74 -9.00 15.26
CA LEU A 478 -8.17 -10.21 14.56
C LEU A 478 -7.02 -11.21 14.40
N MET A 479 -5.85 -10.74 13.95
CA MET A 479 -4.63 -11.54 13.85
C MET A 479 -4.23 -12.11 15.22
N SER A 480 -4.34 -11.32 16.30
CA SER A 480 -4.01 -11.74 17.66
C SER A 480 -4.94 -12.84 18.17
N HIS A 481 -6.26 -12.69 18.01
CA HIS A 481 -7.23 -13.73 18.37
C HIS A 481 -6.98 -15.01 17.58
N THR A 482 -6.71 -14.87 16.28
CA THR A 482 -6.42 -15.98 15.38
C THR A 482 -5.14 -16.70 15.81
N ALA A 483 -4.10 -15.96 16.18
CA ALA A 483 -2.84 -16.49 16.69
C ALA A 483 -3.01 -17.23 18.02
N VAL A 484 -3.80 -16.70 18.97
CA VAL A 484 -4.13 -17.40 20.24
C VAL A 484 -4.82 -18.72 19.96
N LYS A 485 -5.92 -18.68 19.19
CA LYS A 485 -6.72 -19.85 18.82
C LYS A 485 -5.87 -20.97 18.22
N PHE A 486 -4.95 -20.62 17.33
CA PHE A 486 -4.10 -21.61 16.66
C PHE A 486 -2.77 -21.89 17.38
N SER A 487 -2.36 -21.10 18.36
CA SER A 487 -1.21 -21.45 19.21
C SER A 487 -1.52 -22.61 20.17
N GLY A 488 -2.81 -22.91 20.39
CA GLY A 488 -3.26 -23.92 21.36
C GLY A 488 -3.28 -23.40 22.80
N GLN A 489 -3.23 -22.08 22.96
CA GLN A 489 -3.45 -21.40 24.24
C GLN A 489 -4.94 -21.29 24.55
N GLU A 490 -5.27 -21.19 25.84
CA GLU A 490 -6.61 -20.81 26.27
C GLU A 490 -6.94 -19.40 25.79
N ASP A 491 -8.14 -19.22 25.27
CA ASP A 491 -8.66 -17.92 24.85
C ASP A 491 -9.08 -17.11 26.09
N ASN A 492 -8.11 -16.43 26.69
CA ASN A 492 -8.29 -15.58 27.86
C ASN A 492 -7.61 -14.22 27.66
N LYS A 493 -8.03 -13.24 28.46
CA LYS A 493 -7.54 -11.86 28.36
C LYS A 493 -6.01 -11.75 28.41
N SER A 494 -5.34 -12.54 29.24
CA SER A 494 -3.88 -12.46 29.40
C SER A 494 -3.14 -12.96 28.14
N ASN A 495 -3.57 -14.09 27.58
CA ASN A 495 -2.99 -14.65 26.37
C ASN A 495 -3.27 -13.76 25.16
N LEU A 496 -4.46 -13.17 25.09
CA LEU A 496 -4.80 -12.22 24.04
C LEU A 496 -3.95 -10.95 24.08
N GLU A 497 -3.74 -10.34 25.27
CA GLU A 497 -2.85 -9.19 25.39
C GLU A 497 -1.40 -9.55 25.02
N ARG A 498 -0.93 -10.74 25.40
CA ARG A 498 0.38 -11.23 24.96
C ARG A 498 0.46 -11.38 23.44
N ALA A 499 -0.58 -11.91 22.80
CA ALA A 499 -0.64 -12.04 21.35
C ALA A 499 -0.65 -10.68 20.66
N LYS A 500 -1.36 -9.69 21.20
CA LYS A 500 -1.32 -8.29 20.70
C LYS A 500 0.10 -7.75 20.72
N MET A 501 0.82 -7.92 21.83
CA MET A 501 2.23 -7.49 21.92
C MET A 501 3.12 -8.19 20.90
N VAL A 502 2.94 -9.50 20.70
CA VAL A 502 3.70 -10.26 19.69
C VAL A 502 3.39 -9.77 18.28
N VAL A 503 2.12 -9.56 17.92
CA VAL A 503 1.73 -9.06 16.60
C VAL A 503 2.28 -7.64 16.38
N CYS A 504 2.19 -6.76 17.37
CA CYS A 504 2.79 -5.42 17.30
C CYS A 504 4.31 -5.48 17.11
N ALA A 505 5.01 -6.31 17.90
CA ALA A 505 6.45 -6.52 17.75
C ALA A 505 6.79 -7.03 16.33
N MET A 506 6.03 -7.98 15.81
CA MET A 506 6.21 -8.48 14.45
C MET A 506 6.05 -7.38 13.39
N MET A 507 5.05 -6.51 13.52
CA MET A 507 4.82 -5.41 12.58
C MET A 507 5.98 -4.41 12.54
N CYS A 508 6.61 -4.14 13.69
CA CYS A 508 7.71 -3.19 13.79
C CYS A 508 9.11 -3.77 13.53
N ASN A 509 9.31 -5.08 13.73
CA ASN A 509 10.66 -5.67 13.81
C ASN A 509 10.92 -6.75 12.76
N SER A 510 9.91 -7.20 12.01
CA SER A 510 10.13 -8.21 10.97
C SER A 510 10.83 -7.61 9.74
N SER A 511 11.64 -8.43 9.08
CA SER A 511 12.26 -8.09 7.80
C SER A 511 11.75 -9.02 6.70
N ARG A 512 11.94 -8.63 5.43
CA ARG A 512 11.65 -9.49 4.28
C ARG A 512 12.67 -10.63 4.23
N LEU A 513 12.21 -11.88 4.20
CA LEU A 513 13.04 -13.01 3.80
C LEU A 513 13.20 -12.97 2.29
N VAL A 514 14.44 -13.04 1.81
CA VAL A 514 14.76 -13.02 0.38
C VAL A 514 15.74 -14.12 0.01
N THR A 515 15.83 -14.45 -1.28
CA THR A 515 16.91 -15.28 -1.84
C THR A 515 18.25 -14.52 -1.77
N PRO A 516 19.41 -15.19 -2.00
CA PRO A 516 20.68 -14.50 -2.24
C PRO A 516 20.63 -13.46 -3.37
N THR A 517 19.67 -13.62 -4.29
CA THR A 517 19.41 -12.73 -5.41
C THR A 517 18.33 -11.68 -5.12
N PHE A 518 17.97 -11.50 -3.84
CA PHE A 518 16.99 -10.52 -3.35
C PHE A 518 15.54 -10.74 -3.82
N ASP A 519 15.23 -11.93 -4.32
CA ASP A 519 13.86 -12.29 -4.66
C ASP A 519 13.06 -12.51 -3.37
N PRO A 520 11.84 -11.94 -3.25
CA PRO A 520 11.02 -12.08 -2.07
C PRO A 520 10.58 -13.53 -1.84
N LEU A 521 10.81 -14.03 -0.62
CA LEU A 521 10.38 -15.36 -0.19
C LEU A 521 9.32 -15.33 0.91
N GLY A 522 9.36 -14.35 1.81
CA GLY A 522 8.50 -14.34 2.99
C GLY A 522 8.88 -13.30 4.03
N LEU A 523 8.64 -13.61 5.31
CA LEU A 523 9.03 -12.78 6.45
C LEU A 523 10.01 -13.50 7.36
N VAL A 524 10.81 -12.70 8.06
CA VAL A 524 11.79 -13.16 9.05
C VAL A 524 11.73 -12.27 10.30
N LEU A 525 12.05 -12.83 11.47
CA LEU A 525 12.26 -12.08 12.70
C LEU A 525 13.38 -12.73 13.51
N ASP A 526 14.37 -11.93 13.91
CA ASP A 526 15.34 -12.29 14.94
C ASP A 526 15.64 -11.09 15.86
N PRO A 527 15.57 -11.23 17.19
CA PRO A 527 15.90 -10.17 18.14
C PRO A 527 17.30 -9.58 17.96
N SER A 528 18.26 -10.39 17.52
CA SER A 528 19.65 -9.95 17.38
C SER A 528 19.83 -8.98 16.21
N THR A 529 19.00 -9.09 15.16
CA THR A 529 19.06 -8.19 14.00
C THR A 529 18.09 -7.02 14.11
N ALA A 530 16.95 -7.21 14.78
CA ALA A 530 15.92 -6.19 14.97
C ALA A 530 16.38 -4.98 15.81
N VAL A 531 17.52 -5.08 16.51
CA VAL A 531 18.09 -3.99 17.32
C VAL A 531 18.85 -2.94 16.49
N MET A 532 19.14 -3.21 15.22
CA MET A 532 19.85 -2.25 14.36
C MET A 532 18.89 -1.20 13.83
N ASN A 533 19.18 0.08 14.07
CA ASN A 533 18.32 1.18 13.63
C ASN A 533 18.38 1.46 12.12
N HIS A 534 17.41 2.25 11.66
CA HIS A 534 17.31 2.68 10.28
C HIS A 534 18.27 3.82 9.91
N SER A 535 18.81 3.77 8.68
CA SER A 535 19.32 4.94 7.96
C SER A 535 18.97 4.83 6.46
N CYS A 536 18.59 5.94 5.81
CA CYS A 536 18.44 5.98 4.34
C CYS A 536 19.81 6.03 3.61
N SER A 537 20.90 6.12 4.37
CA SER A 537 22.28 5.89 3.93
C SER A 537 22.90 4.88 4.90
N PRO A 538 22.52 3.60 4.81
CA PRO A 538 22.96 2.59 5.76
C PRO A 538 24.43 2.24 5.58
N ASN A 539 25.09 1.86 6.67
CA ASN A 539 26.48 1.37 6.63
C ASN A 539 26.58 -0.16 6.62
N ALA A 540 25.45 -0.87 6.72
CA ALA A 540 25.38 -2.33 6.64
C ALA A 540 24.15 -2.82 5.86
N VAL A 541 24.21 -4.06 5.38
CA VAL A 541 23.15 -4.73 4.63
C VAL A 541 22.93 -6.15 5.16
N VAL A 542 21.68 -6.61 5.14
CA VAL A 542 21.32 -7.98 5.49
C VAL A 542 21.36 -8.85 4.22
N VAL A 543 22.05 -9.98 4.28
CA VAL A 543 22.17 -10.94 3.18
C VAL A 543 21.76 -12.33 3.67
N PHE A 544 20.96 -13.01 2.85
CA PHE A 544 20.50 -14.38 3.10
C PHE A 544 21.22 -15.38 2.20
N ASP A 545 21.59 -16.52 2.76
CA ASP A 545 22.03 -17.72 2.05
C ASP A 545 21.21 -18.92 2.50
N GLY A 546 20.08 -19.14 1.83
CA GLY A 546 19.02 -20.02 2.32
C GLY A 546 18.52 -19.53 3.68
N PRO A 547 18.60 -20.33 4.77
CA PRO A 547 18.19 -19.89 6.09
C PRO A 547 19.27 -19.08 6.81
N LYS A 548 20.52 -19.08 6.33
CA LYS A 548 21.61 -18.35 6.98
C LYS A 548 21.42 -16.87 6.75
N LEU A 549 21.60 -16.08 7.80
CA LEU A 549 21.55 -14.63 7.76
C LEU A 549 22.93 -14.08 8.12
N SER A 550 23.41 -13.12 7.33
CA SER A 550 24.58 -12.32 7.67
C SER A 550 24.28 -10.83 7.53
N VAL A 551 24.88 -10.01 8.39
CA VAL A 551 24.88 -8.56 8.29
C VAL A 551 26.28 -8.13 7.90
N ARG A 552 26.42 -7.50 6.74
CA ARG A 552 27.72 -7.14 6.14
C ARG A 552 27.89 -5.64 6.01
N VAL A 553 29.09 -5.17 6.26
CA VAL A 553 29.45 -3.76 6.22
C VAL A 553 29.56 -3.25 4.78
N LEU A 554 28.81 -2.21 4.43
CA LEU A 554 28.86 -1.55 3.12
C LEU A 554 29.98 -0.51 3.04
N GLU A 555 30.17 0.26 4.12
CA GLU A 555 31.13 1.36 4.20
C GLU A 555 31.98 1.25 5.47
N ARG A 556 33.17 1.84 5.49
CA ARG A 556 34.04 1.76 6.67
C ARG A 556 33.32 2.30 7.92
N VAL A 557 33.30 1.51 8.99
CA VAL A 557 32.68 1.86 10.28
C VAL A 557 33.79 2.06 11.33
N GLN A 558 33.76 3.17 12.05
CA GLN A 558 34.69 3.42 13.16
C GLN A 558 34.19 2.76 14.44
N GLN A 559 35.11 2.57 15.39
CA GLN A 559 34.72 2.18 16.75
C GLN A 559 33.81 3.25 17.35
N GLY A 560 32.69 2.81 17.94
CA GLY A 560 31.68 3.67 18.54
C GLY A 560 30.58 4.12 17.57
N ASP A 561 30.72 3.87 16.27
CA ASP A 561 29.65 4.16 15.30
C ASP A 561 28.50 3.16 15.44
N GLU A 562 27.28 3.64 15.20
CA GLU A 562 26.10 2.79 15.13
C GLU A 562 26.03 2.03 13.80
N ILE A 563 25.73 0.73 13.86
CA ILE A 563 25.43 -0.11 12.71
C ILE A 563 23.97 0.11 12.33
N THR A 564 23.75 0.59 11.11
CA THR A 564 22.41 0.90 10.58
C THR A 564 22.15 0.16 9.29
N ILE A 565 20.90 -0.29 9.13
CA ILE A 565 20.39 -0.91 7.91
C ILE A 565 19.27 -0.05 7.31
N SER A 566 18.88 -0.30 6.06
CA SER A 566 17.65 0.30 5.54
C SER A 566 16.45 -0.59 5.86
N TYR A 567 15.34 0.01 6.28
CA TYR A 567 14.07 -0.68 6.56
C TYR A 567 13.14 -0.63 5.35
N ILE A 568 13.44 0.26 4.42
CA ILE A 568 12.63 0.68 3.28
C ILE A 568 13.53 0.76 2.04
N ASP A 569 12.96 1.05 0.87
CA ASP A 569 13.77 1.40 -0.29
C ASP A 569 14.42 2.78 -0.09
N SER A 570 15.73 2.76 0.16
CA SER A 570 16.50 4.00 0.36
C SER A 570 16.62 4.84 -0.92
N SER A 571 16.39 4.26 -2.11
CA SER A 571 16.45 4.95 -3.40
C SER A 571 15.20 5.81 -3.66
N ALA A 572 14.10 5.58 -2.93
CA ALA A 572 12.87 6.34 -3.05
C ALA A 572 13.04 7.83 -2.68
N PRO A 573 12.16 8.74 -3.15
CA PRO A 573 12.20 10.17 -2.84
C PRO A 573 12.02 10.46 -1.33
N TYR A 574 12.50 11.60 -0.84
CA TYR A 574 12.42 12.01 0.57
C TYR A 574 11.00 11.90 1.15
N GLY A 575 9.99 12.42 0.42
CA GLY A 575 8.59 12.38 0.86
C GLY A 575 8.06 10.95 1.06
N VAL A 576 8.36 10.07 0.10
CA VAL A 576 7.96 8.65 0.13
C VAL A 576 8.64 7.93 1.29
N ARG A 577 9.97 8.08 1.44
CA ARG A 577 10.73 7.48 2.54
C ARG A 577 10.20 7.88 3.91
N GLN A 578 9.94 9.17 4.12
CA GLN A 578 9.42 9.67 5.40
C GLN A 578 8.00 9.21 5.68
N ALA A 579 7.15 9.10 4.65
CA ALA A 579 5.80 8.57 4.80
C ALA A 579 5.83 7.09 5.23
N GLU A 580 6.60 6.25 4.53
CA GLU A 580 6.72 4.82 4.86
C GLU A 580 7.25 4.59 6.27
N LEU A 581 8.29 5.34 6.68
CA LEU A 581 8.86 5.24 8.03
C LEU A 581 7.89 5.67 9.13
N ARG A 582 7.07 6.72 8.90
CA ARG A 582 6.04 7.13 9.85
C ARG A 582 4.89 6.13 9.91
N ASP A 583 4.44 5.63 8.76
CA ASP A 583 3.26 4.77 8.65
C ASP A 583 3.49 3.36 9.22
N GLN A 584 4.72 2.85 9.15
CA GLN A 584 5.08 1.50 9.59
C GLN A 584 5.89 1.48 10.90
N TYR A 585 6.80 2.45 11.10
CA TYR A 585 7.76 2.44 12.21
C TYR A 585 7.62 3.64 13.16
N PHE A 586 6.64 4.53 12.94
CA PHE A 586 6.27 5.62 13.86
C PHE A 586 7.38 6.63 14.20
N PHE A 587 8.37 6.79 13.32
CA PHE A 587 9.43 7.79 13.52
C PHE A 587 9.69 8.60 12.25
N THR A 588 10.36 9.75 12.43
CA THR A 588 10.83 10.61 11.33
C THR A 588 12.35 10.48 11.23
N CYS A 589 12.85 10.13 10.04
CA CYS A 589 14.27 9.87 9.85
C CYS A 589 15.07 11.17 9.68
N ASN A 590 16.13 11.33 10.48
CA ASN A 590 17.03 12.48 10.44
C ASN A 590 18.47 12.11 10.00
N CYS A 591 18.63 11.04 9.23
CA CYS A 591 19.94 10.63 8.69
C CYS A 591 20.53 11.70 7.74
N SER A 592 21.82 11.58 7.41
CA SER A 592 22.52 12.52 6.51
C SER A 592 21.77 12.78 5.20
N LYS A 593 21.19 11.73 4.60
CA LYS A 593 20.39 11.83 3.37
C LYS A 593 19.05 12.54 3.58
N CYS A 594 18.37 12.30 4.69
CA CYS A 594 17.08 12.95 4.99
C CYS A 594 17.26 14.41 5.45
N LYS A 595 18.40 14.78 6.03
CA LYS A 595 18.73 16.18 6.34
C LYS A 595 18.82 17.07 5.10
N LEU A 596 19.09 16.50 3.93
CA LEU A 596 19.06 17.22 2.65
C LEU A 596 17.63 17.50 2.17
N GLY A 597 16.61 16.85 2.75
CA GLY A 597 15.21 17.01 2.33
C GLY A 597 15.01 16.77 0.83
N SER A 598 14.27 17.68 0.18
CA SER A 598 14.06 17.69 -1.28
C SER A 598 15.27 18.16 -2.09
N ALA A 599 16.35 18.62 -1.45
CA ALA A 599 17.59 19.01 -2.14
C ALA A 599 18.55 17.82 -2.35
N ALA A 600 18.17 16.62 -1.93
CA ALA A 600 19.00 15.44 -2.11
C ALA A 600 19.06 15.01 -3.59
N PRO A 601 20.17 14.40 -4.06
CA PRO A 601 20.33 14.04 -5.47
C PRO A 601 19.22 13.15 -6.02
N GLN A 602 18.71 12.20 -5.22
CA GLN A 602 17.62 11.32 -5.66
C GLN A 602 16.27 12.04 -5.80
N ASP A 603 16.14 13.26 -5.26
CA ASP A 603 14.95 14.12 -5.33
C ASP A 603 15.02 15.16 -6.46
N ALA A 604 16.21 15.30 -7.08
CA ALA A 604 16.44 16.23 -8.17
C ALA A 604 15.79 15.77 -9.49
N PHE A 605 15.29 16.73 -10.26
CA PHE A 605 14.86 16.55 -11.65
C PHE A 605 15.93 17.09 -12.59
N LEU A 606 15.91 16.65 -13.86
CA LEU A 606 16.76 17.24 -14.90
C LEU A 606 16.27 18.66 -15.20
N GLU A 607 17.18 19.54 -15.64
CA GLU A 607 16.85 20.93 -15.96
C GLU A 607 15.75 21.00 -17.04
N THR A 608 14.76 21.86 -16.81
CA THR A 608 13.62 22.03 -17.72
C THR A 608 14.07 22.75 -19.00
N ASN A 609 14.06 22.04 -20.13
CA ASN A 609 14.18 22.69 -21.43
C ASN A 609 12.89 23.49 -21.76
N GLN A 610 12.97 24.42 -22.72
CA GLN A 610 11.88 25.35 -23.08
C GLN A 610 10.54 24.66 -23.45
N ASP A 611 10.57 23.37 -23.84
CA ASP A 611 9.40 22.58 -24.23
C ASP A 611 8.76 21.76 -23.10
N PHE A 612 9.25 21.86 -21.85
CA PHE A 612 8.77 21.03 -20.72
C PHE A 612 7.25 21.09 -20.55
N ALA A 613 6.68 22.31 -20.62
CA ALA A 613 5.25 22.53 -20.50
C ALA A 613 4.43 21.83 -21.60
N GLU A 614 4.98 21.65 -22.80
CA GLU A 614 4.31 20.96 -23.90
C GLU A 614 4.36 19.45 -23.71
N ARG A 615 5.51 18.91 -23.31
CA ARG A 615 5.75 17.46 -23.15
C ARG A 615 4.94 16.86 -22.00
N ILE A 616 4.60 17.66 -20.99
CA ILE A 616 3.85 17.20 -19.82
C ILE A 616 2.33 17.31 -19.98
N LYS A 617 1.82 17.93 -21.07
CA LYS A 617 0.36 18.02 -21.33
C LYS A 617 -0.33 16.66 -21.41
N VAL A 618 0.40 15.60 -21.77
CA VAL A 618 -0.12 14.22 -21.79
C VAL A 618 -0.66 13.81 -20.42
N ILE A 619 -0.11 14.35 -19.32
CA ILE A 619 -0.61 14.04 -17.98
C ILE A 619 -1.74 14.93 -17.50
N ASP A 620 -1.97 16.09 -18.12
CA ASP A 620 -3.06 16.99 -17.72
C ASP A 620 -4.43 16.30 -17.82
N GLY A 621 -4.61 15.41 -18.81
CA GLY A 621 -5.82 14.59 -18.95
C GLY A 621 -5.93 13.42 -17.98
N MET A 622 -4.86 13.12 -17.23
CA MET A 622 -4.79 12.04 -16.24
C MET A 622 -4.74 12.56 -14.80
N ILE A 623 -4.41 13.84 -14.59
CA ILE A 623 -4.26 14.45 -13.25
C ILE A 623 -5.51 14.23 -12.42
N ASP A 624 -6.70 14.54 -12.95
CA ASP A 624 -7.94 14.44 -12.18
C ASP A 624 -8.20 13.00 -11.68
N GLN A 625 -7.86 11.99 -12.48
CA GLN A 625 -7.96 10.58 -12.08
C GLN A 625 -6.86 10.18 -11.09
N ILE A 626 -5.64 10.67 -11.30
CA ILE A 626 -4.47 10.36 -10.47
C ILE A 626 -4.62 10.99 -9.09
N THR A 627 -5.08 12.24 -8.99
CA THR A 627 -5.27 12.89 -7.69
C THR A 627 -6.31 12.16 -6.85
N GLN A 628 -7.28 11.50 -7.51
CA GLN A 628 -8.33 10.76 -6.83
C GLN A 628 -7.86 9.44 -6.18
N ASP A 629 -6.64 8.99 -6.46
CA ASP A 629 -6.13 7.75 -5.92
C ASP A 629 -5.75 7.87 -4.43
N PRO A 630 -6.16 6.95 -3.54
CA PRO A 630 -5.82 6.99 -2.12
C PRO A 630 -4.31 7.00 -1.80
N ALA A 631 -3.46 6.50 -2.70
CA ALA A 631 -2.00 6.54 -2.55
C ALA A 631 -1.41 7.88 -3.03
N TRP A 632 -2.15 8.71 -3.78
CA TRP A 632 -1.72 10.04 -4.26
C TRP A 632 -0.98 10.89 -3.23
N PRO A 633 -1.45 11.04 -1.97
CA PRO A 633 -0.80 11.91 -0.99
C PRO A 633 0.66 11.55 -0.69
N ARG A 634 1.07 10.29 -0.90
CA ARG A 634 2.45 9.82 -0.72
C ARG A 634 3.39 10.34 -1.79
N HIS A 635 2.85 10.72 -2.96
CA HIS A 635 3.63 11.10 -4.13
C HIS A 635 3.64 12.61 -4.39
N ILE A 636 3.03 13.41 -3.52
CA ILE A 636 2.96 14.88 -3.66
C ILE A 636 4.35 15.50 -3.44
N LEU A 637 4.84 16.20 -4.45
CA LEU A 637 6.10 16.94 -4.45
C LEU A 637 5.92 18.42 -4.11
N GLY A 638 4.74 18.98 -4.35
CA GLY A 638 4.44 20.38 -4.10
C GLY A 638 3.11 20.82 -4.69
N GLN A 639 2.74 22.08 -4.44
CA GLN A 639 1.43 22.63 -4.78
C GLN A 639 1.39 23.46 -6.07
N SER A 640 2.55 23.82 -6.64
CA SER A 640 2.59 24.50 -7.94
C SER A 640 2.09 23.58 -9.05
N THR A 641 1.58 24.13 -10.15
CA THR A 641 1.07 23.35 -11.28
C THR A 641 2.10 22.35 -11.81
N ASP A 642 3.35 22.77 -11.97
CA ASP A 642 4.43 21.89 -12.43
C ASP A 642 4.75 20.81 -11.42
N MET A 643 4.76 21.11 -10.12
CA MET A 643 4.96 20.10 -9.09
C MET A 643 3.80 19.12 -8.98
N LYS A 644 2.56 19.54 -9.23
CA LYS A 644 1.40 18.63 -9.31
C LYS A 644 1.53 17.69 -10.51
N ARG A 645 1.93 18.19 -11.67
CA ARG A 645 2.22 17.36 -12.85
C ARG A 645 3.35 16.36 -12.60
N MET A 646 4.42 16.80 -11.95
CA MET A 646 5.52 15.91 -11.55
C MET A 646 5.08 14.87 -10.51
N SER A 647 4.19 15.25 -9.59
CA SER A 647 3.60 14.33 -8.62
C SER A 647 2.74 13.29 -9.34
N ALA A 648 1.98 13.70 -10.37
CA ALA A 648 1.18 12.82 -11.21
C ALA A 648 2.04 11.81 -11.97
N LEU A 649 3.17 12.26 -12.54
CA LEU A 649 4.13 11.37 -13.19
C LEU A 649 4.73 10.37 -12.18
N GLN A 650 5.07 10.84 -10.98
CA GLN A 650 5.57 9.98 -9.91
C GLN A 650 4.56 8.89 -9.60
N PHE A 651 3.33 9.27 -9.27
CA PHE A 651 2.24 8.37 -8.97
C PHE A 651 2.00 7.37 -10.11
N TYR A 652 1.93 7.88 -11.34
CA TYR A 652 1.74 7.05 -12.54
C TYR A 652 2.83 5.99 -12.69
N GLY A 653 4.09 6.29 -12.38
CA GLY A 653 5.16 5.30 -12.40
C GLY A 653 5.02 4.25 -11.28
N TYR A 654 4.67 4.67 -10.07
CA TYR A 654 4.51 3.77 -8.92
C TYR A 654 3.27 2.86 -9.03
N SER A 655 2.21 3.27 -9.73
CA SER A 655 1.01 2.44 -9.88
C SER A 655 1.26 1.12 -10.63
N TYR A 656 2.29 1.07 -11.50
CA TYR A 656 2.73 -0.18 -12.15
C TYR A 656 3.57 -1.08 -11.24
N LEU A 657 4.05 -0.56 -10.11
CA LEU A 657 4.86 -1.29 -9.12
C LEU A 657 4.04 -1.73 -7.90
N GLU A 658 3.03 -0.96 -7.52
CA GLU A 658 2.31 -1.09 -6.24
C GLU A 658 0.94 -1.80 -6.35
N SER A 659 0.53 -2.27 -7.54
CA SER A 659 -0.79 -2.91 -7.73
C SER A 659 -0.96 -4.13 -6.82
N PRO A 660 -1.93 -4.11 -5.86
CA PRO A 660 -2.18 -5.22 -4.93
C PRO A 660 -2.67 -6.49 -5.64
N ASP A 661 -3.30 -6.31 -6.80
CA ASP A 661 -3.66 -7.38 -7.69
C ASP A 661 -2.48 -7.67 -8.61
N SER A 662 -1.89 -8.84 -8.43
CA SER A 662 -1.03 -9.53 -9.40
C SER A 662 -1.81 -9.93 -10.67
N THR A 663 -2.61 -9.01 -11.20
CA THR A 663 -3.16 -9.14 -12.54
C THR A 663 -2.00 -9.10 -13.54
N THR A 664 -2.16 -9.86 -14.61
CA THR A 664 -1.21 -9.96 -15.74
C THR A 664 -0.74 -8.61 -16.31
N ALA A 665 -1.46 -7.52 -16.04
CA ALA A 665 -1.12 -6.17 -16.49
C ALA A 665 0.15 -5.57 -15.86
N ALA A 666 0.44 -5.83 -14.57
CA ALA A 666 1.64 -5.31 -13.86
C ALA A 666 2.90 -6.16 -14.13
N GLN A 667 2.72 -7.35 -14.72
CA GLN A 667 3.79 -8.25 -15.16
C GLN A 667 3.96 -8.27 -16.69
N ASP A 668 3.14 -7.53 -17.45
CA ASP A 668 3.29 -7.40 -18.90
C ASP A 668 4.45 -6.45 -19.22
N PRO A 669 5.53 -6.93 -19.88
CA PRO A 669 6.65 -6.09 -20.25
C PRO A 669 6.21 -4.86 -21.06
N SER A 670 5.17 -4.99 -21.88
CA SER A 670 4.66 -3.92 -22.74
C SER A 670 4.09 -2.75 -21.94
N ASN A 671 3.47 -3.01 -20.79
CA ASN A 671 2.92 -1.97 -19.92
C ASN A 671 4.02 -1.24 -19.14
N LEU A 672 4.98 -2.00 -18.60
CA LEU A 672 6.16 -1.44 -17.92
C LEU A 672 6.99 -0.58 -18.89
N ARG A 673 7.17 -1.05 -20.13
CA ARG A 673 7.83 -0.27 -21.19
C ARG A 673 7.11 1.04 -21.51
N LYS A 674 5.77 1.06 -21.53
CA LYS A 674 4.99 2.29 -21.71
C LYS A 674 5.26 3.28 -20.56
N ALA A 675 5.23 2.80 -19.31
CA ALA A 675 5.50 3.65 -18.14
C ALA A 675 6.91 4.27 -18.19
N ILE A 676 7.93 3.45 -18.46
CA ILE A 676 9.32 3.91 -18.65
C ILE A 676 9.40 4.95 -19.77
N THR A 677 8.74 4.68 -20.91
CA THR A 677 8.76 5.57 -22.09
C THR A 677 8.11 6.91 -21.77
N ILE A 678 6.97 6.92 -21.08
CA ILE A 678 6.28 8.15 -20.68
C ILE A 678 7.17 8.99 -19.78
N LEU A 679 7.70 8.42 -18.68
CA LEU A 679 8.58 9.13 -17.75
C LEU A 679 9.81 9.71 -18.45
N ARG A 680 10.45 8.91 -19.31
CA ARG A 680 11.62 9.32 -20.08
C ARG A 680 11.32 10.46 -21.06
N ASN A 681 10.21 10.36 -21.81
CA ASN A 681 9.86 11.34 -22.85
C ASN A 681 9.52 12.72 -22.29
N THR A 682 9.28 12.84 -20.97
CA THR A 682 9.17 14.15 -20.31
C THR A 682 10.45 14.98 -20.44
N GLY A 683 11.62 14.33 -20.57
CA GLY A 683 12.94 14.97 -20.60
C GLY A 683 13.41 15.54 -19.27
N VAL A 684 12.60 15.44 -18.20
CA VAL A 684 12.93 15.98 -16.88
C VAL A 684 13.17 14.91 -15.82
N TRP A 685 12.87 13.64 -16.12
CA TRP A 685 12.98 12.55 -15.18
C TRP A 685 14.35 11.84 -15.27
N PRO A 686 15.22 11.92 -14.26
CA PRO A 686 16.48 11.17 -14.27
C PRO A 686 16.25 9.66 -14.20
N ILE A 687 16.98 8.88 -14.97
CA ILE A 687 16.88 7.40 -14.97
C ILE A 687 17.21 6.76 -13.61
N SER A 688 18.00 7.45 -12.77
CA SER A 688 18.36 7.01 -11.42
C SER A 688 17.35 7.43 -10.34
N ARG A 689 16.33 8.23 -10.69
CA ARG A 689 15.31 8.70 -9.76
C ARG A 689 14.11 7.76 -9.76
N ALA A 690 13.77 7.21 -8.60
CA ALA A 690 12.60 6.36 -8.41
C ALA A 690 11.30 7.06 -8.87
N PRO A 691 10.39 6.36 -9.58
CA PRO A 691 10.33 4.90 -9.71
C PRO A 691 11.12 4.28 -10.89
N MET A 692 11.92 5.04 -11.64
CA MET A 692 12.62 4.52 -12.83
C MET A 692 13.50 3.28 -12.59
N PRO A 693 14.36 3.22 -11.54
CA PRO A 693 15.15 2.01 -11.26
C PRO A 693 14.29 0.76 -11.04
N ALA A 694 13.25 0.86 -10.22
CA ALA A 694 12.33 -0.23 -9.94
C ALA A 694 11.53 -0.66 -11.17
N LEU A 695 11.12 0.30 -12.02
CA LEU A 695 10.47 0.01 -13.30
C LEU A 695 11.39 -0.75 -14.25
N TYR A 696 12.65 -0.35 -14.39
CA TYR A 696 13.62 -1.08 -15.22
C TYR A 696 13.90 -2.48 -14.70
N GLN A 697 14.01 -2.64 -13.37
CA GLN A 697 14.19 -3.95 -12.75
C GLN A 697 12.98 -4.84 -13.04
N GLN A 698 11.77 -4.37 -12.77
CA GLN A 698 10.54 -5.12 -13.01
C GLN A 698 10.33 -5.43 -14.50
N TYR A 699 10.70 -4.49 -15.38
CA TYR A 699 10.66 -4.69 -16.83
C TYR A 699 11.62 -5.80 -17.28
N ALA A 700 12.85 -5.82 -16.76
CA ALA A 700 13.80 -6.90 -17.04
C ALA A 700 13.26 -8.25 -16.57
N VAL A 701 12.70 -8.34 -15.35
CA VAL A 701 12.05 -9.56 -14.83
C VAL A 701 10.95 -10.04 -15.79
N ALA A 702 10.05 -9.13 -16.15
CA ALA A 702 8.91 -9.42 -17.01
C ALA A 702 9.36 -9.90 -18.39
N CYS A 703 10.33 -9.22 -19.01
CA CYS A 703 10.90 -9.61 -20.29
C CYS A 703 11.47 -11.03 -20.25
N LEU A 704 12.21 -11.36 -19.19
CA LEU A 704 12.77 -12.69 -19.04
C LEU A 704 11.68 -13.76 -18.86
N GLY A 705 10.64 -13.49 -18.05
CA GLY A 705 9.45 -14.35 -17.96
C GLY A 705 8.77 -14.58 -19.31
N ALA A 706 8.73 -13.55 -20.15
CA ALA A 706 8.21 -13.60 -21.51
C ALA A 706 9.21 -14.08 -22.58
N LYS A 707 10.42 -14.52 -22.18
CA LYS A 707 11.52 -14.95 -23.07
C LYS A 707 11.99 -13.87 -24.07
N ARG A 708 11.80 -12.59 -23.74
CA ARG A 708 12.25 -11.41 -24.51
C ARG A 708 13.68 -11.02 -24.08
N TYR A 709 14.65 -11.90 -24.34
CA TYR A 709 16.03 -11.77 -23.82
C TYR A 709 16.76 -10.50 -24.26
N ASN A 710 16.55 -10.07 -25.51
CA ASN A 710 17.19 -8.88 -26.05
C ASN A 710 16.75 -7.60 -25.30
N GLU A 711 15.46 -7.48 -24.99
CA GLU A 711 14.93 -6.34 -24.24
C GLU A 711 15.36 -6.37 -22.78
N ALA A 712 15.41 -7.57 -22.17
CA ALA A 712 15.98 -7.74 -20.84
C ALA A 712 17.45 -7.33 -20.80
N LEU A 713 18.25 -7.72 -21.79
CA LEU A 713 19.67 -7.36 -21.89
C LEU A 713 19.86 -5.84 -21.90
N VAL A 714 19.11 -5.12 -22.74
CA VAL A 714 19.21 -3.65 -22.83
C VAL A 714 18.80 -2.98 -21.52
N ALA A 715 17.73 -3.45 -20.88
CA ALA A 715 17.30 -2.95 -19.57
C ALA A 715 18.37 -3.17 -18.49
N LEU A 716 18.98 -4.36 -18.46
CA LEU A 716 20.04 -4.72 -17.51
C LEU A 716 21.34 -3.95 -17.76
N ILE A 717 21.70 -3.67 -19.02
CA ILE A 717 22.84 -2.80 -19.34
C ILE A 717 22.62 -1.40 -18.76
N ARG A 718 21.41 -0.83 -18.90
CA ARG A 718 21.08 0.49 -18.32
C ARG A 718 21.13 0.47 -16.80
N LEU A 719 20.54 -0.57 -16.18
CA LEU A 719 20.60 -0.76 -14.74
C LEU A 719 22.04 -0.77 -14.26
N HIS A 720 22.85 -1.70 -14.77
CA HIS A 720 24.22 -1.91 -14.31
C HIS A 720 25.16 -0.74 -14.64
N ALA A 721 25.09 -0.17 -15.85
CA ALA A 721 26.07 0.81 -16.32
C ALA A 721 25.79 2.24 -15.86
N LEU A 722 24.51 2.61 -15.63
CA LEU A 722 24.10 3.99 -15.35
C LEU A 722 23.36 4.16 -14.01
N ILE A 723 22.40 3.27 -13.71
CA ILE A 723 21.51 3.45 -12.56
C ILE A 723 22.18 2.96 -11.27
N ASP A 724 22.62 1.71 -11.26
CA ASP A 724 23.21 1.00 -10.11
C ASP A 724 24.36 1.76 -9.46
N PRO A 725 25.36 2.31 -10.20
CA PRO A 725 26.46 3.05 -9.57
C PRO A 725 26.00 4.35 -8.89
N THR A 726 24.83 4.86 -9.27
CA THR A 726 24.25 6.08 -8.69
C THR A 726 23.46 5.76 -7.41
N ILE A 727 22.63 4.72 -7.43
CA ILE A 727 21.76 4.36 -6.29
C ILE A 727 22.44 3.45 -5.27
N TYR A 728 23.45 2.68 -5.70
CA TYR A 728 24.29 1.78 -4.90
C TYR A 728 25.78 2.08 -5.16
N PRO A 729 26.35 3.14 -4.55
CA PRO A 729 27.70 3.59 -4.87
C PRO A 729 28.79 2.53 -4.65
N GLN A 730 28.58 1.60 -3.72
CA GLN A 730 29.54 0.55 -3.39
C GLN A 730 29.52 -0.53 -4.47
N ALA A 731 30.67 -0.81 -5.09
CA ALA A 731 30.79 -1.85 -6.13
C ALA A 731 30.35 -3.23 -5.64
N HIS A 732 30.64 -3.56 -4.38
CA HIS A 732 30.24 -4.79 -3.71
C HIS A 732 28.82 -4.77 -3.13
N HIS A 733 28.00 -3.75 -3.42
CA HIS A 733 26.61 -3.76 -2.96
C HIS A 733 25.87 -4.98 -3.53
N PRO A 734 25.23 -5.83 -2.69
CA PRO A 734 24.65 -7.10 -3.14
C PRO A 734 23.69 -7.01 -4.33
N VAL A 735 22.86 -5.96 -4.39
CA VAL A 735 21.96 -5.73 -5.53
C VAL A 735 22.73 -5.53 -6.85
N ARG A 736 23.85 -4.78 -6.83
CA ARG A 736 24.68 -4.56 -8.02
C ARG A 736 25.30 -5.85 -8.54
N ILE A 737 25.76 -6.69 -7.61
CA ILE A 737 26.37 -7.97 -7.93
C ILE A 737 25.35 -8.91 -8.57
N VAL A 738 24.12 -8.92 -8.07
CA VAL A 738 23.02 -9.70 -8.64
C VAL A 738 22.62 -9.19 -10.02
N HIS A 739 22.51 -7.87 -10.22
CA HIS A 739 22.25 -7.28 -11.53
C HIS A 739 23.37 -7.57 -12.53
N ALA A 740 24.64 -7.46 -12.11
CA ALA A 740 25.80 -7.79 -12.92
C ALA A 740 25.80 -9.28 -13.33
N TRP A 741 25.50 -10.18 -12.39
CA TRP A 741 25.44 -11.62 -12.65
C TRP A 741 24.31 -12.01 -13.61
N THR A 742 23.14 -11.42 -13.41
CA THR A 742 22.01 -11.53 -14.33
C THR A 742 22.40 -11.05 -15.72
N LEU A 743 23.00 -9.86 -15.83
CA LEU A 743 23.47 -9.30 -17.10
C LEU A 743 24.52 -10.19 -17.76
N ALA A 744 25.48 -10.72 -17.01
CA ALA A 744 26.51 -11.64 -17.53
C ALA A 744 25.86 -12.90 -18.12
N THR A 745 24.90 -13.48 -17.40
CA THR A 745 24.19 -14.69 -17.82
C THR A 745 23.44 -14.46 -19.14
N ILE A 746 22.72 -13.34 -19.26
CA ILE A 746 21.98 -12.99 -20.48
C ILE A 746 22.94 -12.61 -21.62
N ALA A 747 24.01 -11.86 -21.35
CA ALA A 747 25.02 -11.52 -22.34
C ALA A 747 25.66 -12.77 -22.94
N LYS A 748 26.01 -13.76 -22.11
CA LYS A 748 26.49 -15.07 -22.56
C LYS A 748 25.44 -15.77 -23.42
N ALA A 749 24.20 -15.86 -22.95
CA ALA A 749 23.13 -16.55 -23.67
C ALA A 749 22.87 -15.93 -25.05
N VAL A 750 22.77 -14.61 -25.13
CA VAL A 750 22.55 -13.88 -26.39
C VAL A 750 23.78 -13.96 -27.31
N SER A 751 25.00 -13.98 -26.76
CA SER A 751 26.24 -14.09 -27.54
C SER A 751 26.39 -15.42 -28.29
N ASN A 752 25.63 -16.46 -27.93
CA ASN A 752 25.63 -17.73 -28.64
C ASN A 752 24.98 -17.66 -30.04
N GLU A 753 24.23 -16.59 -30.32
CA GLU A 753 23.63 -16.33 -31.63
C GLU A 753 24.18 -15.01 -32.22
N PRO A 754 25.49 -14.94 -32.55
CA PRO A 754 26.16 -13.70 -32.92
C PRO A 754 25.66 -13.10 -34.24
N ASP A 755 25.04 -13.91 -35.09
CA ASP A 755 24.58 -13.51 -36.42
C ASP A 755 23.23 -12.81 -36.46
N THR A 756 22.53 -12.72 -35.32
CA THR A 756 21.23 -12.05 -35.24
C THR A 756 21.36 -10.55 -35.57
N PRO A 757 20.32 -9.92 -36.16
CA PRO A 757 20.30 -8.47 -36.41
C PRO A 757 20.59 -7.66 -35.14
N PHE A 758 20.07 -8.11 -34.01
CA PHE A 758 20.28 -7.51 -32.69
C PHE A 758 21.76 -7.51 -32.27
N CYS A 759 22.44 -8.67 -32.33
CA CYS A 759 23.86 -8.78 -31.98
C CYS A 759 24.74 -7.90 -32.90
N LYS A 760 24.45 -7.87 -34.20
CA LYS A 760 25.16 -7.03 -35.17
C LYS A 760 24.95 -5.54 -34.89
N ALA A 761 23.75 -5.14 -34.49
CA ALA A 761 23.46 -3.77 -34.07
C ALA A 761 24.23 -3.38 -32.80
N LEU A 762 24.27 -4.23 -31.77
CA LEU A 762 25.08 -3.95 -30.58
C LEU A 762 26.58 -3.86 -30.90
N GLN A 763 27.08 -4.74 -31.76
CA GLN A 763 28.48 -4.72 -32.18
C GLN A 763 28.84 -3.45 -32.94
N SER A 764 27.96 -2.93 -33.81
CA SER A 764 28.18 -1.66 -34.51
C SER A 764 28.23 -0.45 -33.56
N CYS A 765 27.55 -0.56 -32.41
CA CYS A 765 27.63 0.39 -31.31
C CYS A 765 28.88 0.21 -30.44
N GLY A 766 29.71 -0.80 -30.75
CA GLY A 766 30.92 -1.13 -30.01
C GLY A 766 30.68 -1.93 -28.72
N VAL A 767 29.49 -2.50 -28.54
CA VAL A 767 29.15 -3.39 -27.42
C VAL A 767 29.43 -4.83 -27.84
N ASP A 768 30.60 -5.33 -27.46
CA ASP A 768 31.01 -6.73 -27.67
C ASP A 768 30.48 -7.60 -26.52
N LEU A 769 29.50 -8.47 -26.81
CA LEU A 769 28.84 -9.29 -25.79
C LEU A 769 29.76 -10.34 -25.13
N PRO A 770 30.59 -11.09 -25.87
CA PRO A 770 31.62 -11.94 -25.26
C PRO A 770 32.55 -11.18 -24.29
N VAL A 771 33.08 -10.02 -24.69
CA VAL A 771 33.95 -9.22 -23.80
C VAL A 771 33.16 -8.67 -22.62
N LEU A 772 31.91 -8.25 -22.82
CA LEU A 772 31.02 -7.79 -21.74
C LEU A 772 30.77 -8.88 -20.70
N PHE A 773 30.51 -10.10 -21.15
CA PHE A 773 30.34 -11.26 -20.26
C PHE A 773 31.60 -11.48 -19.40
N LEU A 774 32.78 -11.50 -20.01
CA LEU A 774 34.04 -11.68 -19.29
C LEU A 774 34.34 -10.52 -18.33
N ALA A 775 34.04 -9.28 -18.73
CA ALA A 775 34.18 -8.09 -17.90
C ALA A 775 33.34 -8.19 -16.62
N LEU A 776 32.06 -8.55 -16.78
CA LEU A 776 31.13 -8.71 -15.67
C LEU A 776 31.54 -9.86 -14.76
N LEU A 777 31.91 -11.02 -15.31
CA LEU A 777 32.33 -12.17 -14.52
C LEU A 777 33.57 -11.86 -13.65
N ALA A 778 34.51 -11.07 -14.17
CA ALA A 778 35.65 -10.56 -13.41
C ALA A 778 35.25 -9.60 -12.29
N GLU A 779 34.41 -8.61 -12.58
CA GLU A 779 33.89 -7.68 -11.57
C GLU A 779 33.19 -8.45 -10.44
N ILE A 780 32.28 -9.36 -10.78
CA ILE A 780 31.50 -10.13 -9.81
C ILE A 780 32.42 -10.98 -8.93
N HIS A 781 33.37 -11.72 -9.52
CA HIS A 781 34.30 -12.56 -8.74
C HIS A 781 35.13 -11.75 -7.74
N GLU A 782 35.58 -10.55 -8.14
CA GLU A 782 36.33 -9.64 -7.26
C GLU A 782 35.47 -9.12 -6.09
N GLN A 783 34.21 -8.77 -6.36
CA GLN A 783 33.37 -8.07 -5.39
C GLN A 783 32.57 -9.00 -4.45
N VAL A 784 32.21 -10.20 -4.89
CA VAL A 784 31.37 -11.15 -4.13
C VAL A 784 31.87 -11.49 -2.72
N PRO A 785 33.18 -11.63 -2.45
CA PRO A 785 33.67 -11.85 -1.08
C PRO A 785 33.23 -10.78 -0.08
N ARG A 786 33.14 -9.51 -0.51
CA ARG A 786 32.65 -8.39 0.31
C ARG A 786 31.12 -8.23 0.27
N SER A 787 30.47 -8.91 -0.67
CA SER A 787 29.04 -8.78 -0.94
C SER A 787 28.22 -9.85 -0.23
N HIS A 788 28.32 -11.10 -0.69
CA HIS A 788 27.62 -12.26 -0.13
C HIS A 788 28.54 -13.13 0.74
N GLY A 789 29.85 -13.02 0.51
CA GLY A 789 30.87 -13.87 1.11
C GLY A 789 31.29 -15.01 0.19
N LYS A 790 32.58 -15.35 0.21
CA LYS A 790 33.16 -16.39 -0.66
C LYS A 790 32.59 -17.77 -0.40
N SER A 791 32.24 -18.07 0.85
CA SER A 791 31.70 -19.36 1.29
C SER A 791 30.20 -19.52 1.03
N SER A 792 29.49 -18.45 0.65
CA SER A 792 28.05 -18.49 0.36
C SER A 792 27.75 -19.36 -0.87
N SER A 793 26.52 -19.88 -1.00
CA SER A 793 26.11 -20.63 -2.18
C SER A 793 26.30 -19.85 -3.48
N PHE A 794 25.93 -18.56 -3.49
CA PHE A 794 26.16 -17.66 -4.61
C PHE A 794 27.65 -17.43 -4.87
N GLY A 795 28.45 -17.25 -3.81
CA GLY A 795 29.91 -17.09 -3.94
C GLY A 795 30.61 -18.31 -4.52
N GLN A 796 30.19 -19.52 -4.14
CA GLN A 796 30.71 -20.76 -4.71
C GLN A 796 30.29 -20.93 -6.18
N MET A 797 29.08 -20.50 -6.55
CA MET A 797 28.60 -20.52 -7.93
C MET A 797 29.43 -19.58 -8.82
N VAL A 798 29.65 -18.35 -8.37
CA VAL A 798 30.50 -17.37 -9.06
C VAL A 798 31.92 -17.90 -9.20
N ASP A 799 32.50 -18.43 -8.13
CA ASP A 799 33.86 -18.97 -8.14
C ASP A 799 33.98 -20.20 -9.07
N GLY A 800 32.95 -21.05 -9.12
CA GLY A 800 32.86 -22.16 -10.06
C GLY A 800 32.85 -21.68 -11.52
N ALA A 801 31.97 -20.72 -11.85
CA ALA A 801 31.90 -20.13 -13.19
C ALA A 801 33.22 -19.44 -13.58
N TRP A 802 33.83 -18.69 -12.66
CA TRP A 802 35.13 -18.07 -12.85
C TRP A 802 36.21 -19.10 -13.15
N ARG A 803 36.32 -20.18 -12.36
CA ARG A 803 37.33 -21.23 -12.56
C ARG A 803 37.18 -21.93 -13.90
N THR A 804 35.95 -22.27 -14.30
CA THR A 804 35.68 -22.94 -15.57
C THR A 804 36.07 -22.07 -16.77
N ILE A 805 35.84 -20.76 -16.69
CA ILE A 805 35.95 -19.88 -17.86
C ILE A 805 37.29 -19.13 -17.87
N MET A 806 37.65 -18.48 -16.76
CA MET A 806 38.76 -17.52 -16.64
C MET A 806 39.89 -18.00 -15.70
N GLY A 807 39.68 -19.14 -15.02
CA GLY A 807 40.64 -19.75 -14.12
C GLY A 807 41.87 -20.35 -14.83
N PRO A 808 42.88 -20.77 -14.06
CA PRO A 808 44.01 -21.53 -14.62
C PRO A 808 43.51 -22.84 -15.23
N GLY A 809 43.80 -23.08 -16.50
CA GLY A 809 43.26 -24.24 -17.24
C GLY A 809 41.76 -24.16 -17.51
N GLY A 810 41.16 -22.98 -17.44
CA GLY A 810 39.78 -22.74 -17.89
C GLY A 810 39.69 -22.50 -19.40
N GLU A 811 38.48 -22.42 -19.94
CA GLU A 811 38.19 -22.29 -21.38
C GLU A 811 39.01 -21.19 -22.08
N LEU A 812 39.07 -19.99 -21.48
CA LEU A 812 39.79 -18.85 -22.05
C LEU A 812 41.32 -19.06 -22.02
N ASP A 813 41.83 -19.64 -20.94
CA ASP A 813 43.27 -19.92 -20.77
C ASP A 813 43.73 -21.00 -21.77
N GLU A 814 42.92 -22.05 -21.97
CA GLU A 814 43.17 -23.08 -22.98
C GLU A 814 43.15 -22.50 -24.41
N GLN A 815 42.16 -21.67 -24.73
CA GLN A 815 42.03 -21.04 -26.04
C GLN A 815 43.24 -20.16 -26.40
N TYR A 816 43.71 -19.34 -25.46
CA TYR A 816 44.89 -18.51 -25.69
C TYR A 816 46.21 -19.29 -25.65
N SER A 817 46.30 -20.32 -24.82
CA SER A 817 47.46 -21.21 -24.77
C SER A 817 47.66 -21.94 -26.10
N GLN A 818 46.58 -22.36 -26.77
CA GLN A 818 46.62 -22.92 -28.13
C GLN A 818 47.17 -21.92 -29.16
N GLN A 819 47.04 -20.62 -28.91
CA GLN A 819 47.57 -19.54 -29.74
C GLN A 819 48.99 -19.10 -29.32
N GLY A 820 49.60 -19.79 -28.35
CA GLY A 820 50.94 -19.46 -27.84
C GLY A 820 51.00 -18.21 -26.97
N VAL A 821 49.88 -17.76 -26.40
CA VAL A 821 49.82 -16.57 -25.53
C VAL A 821 49.91 -17.01 -24.07
N GLU A 822 50.96 -16.56 -23.37
CA GLU A 822 51.15 -16.84 -21.94
C GLU A 822 50.10 -16.13 -21.07
N ARG A 823 49.69 -16.79 -19.99
CA ARG A 823 48.59 -16.36 -19.12
C ARG A 823 48.68 -14.92 -18.57
N PRO A 824 49.85 -14.41 -18.12
CA PRO A 824 49.95 -13.00 -17.72
C PRO A 824 49.58 -12.04 -18.85
N ARG A 825 50.02 -12.33 -20.08
CA ARG A 825 49.69 -11.55 -21.28
C ARG A 825 48.21 -11.68 -21.65
N GLN A 826 47.59 -12.84 -21.45
CA GLN A 826 46.15 -13.01 -21.63
C GLN A 826 45.35 -12.08 -20.70
N GLN A 827 45.76 -12.00 -19.42
CA GLN A 827 45.12 -11.11 -18.45
C GLN A 827 45.29 -9.63 -18.83
N GLU A 828 46.47 -9.23 -19.27
CA GLU A 828 46.72 -7.87 -19.78
C GLU A 828 45.84 -7.53 -21.00
N MET A 829 45.75 -8.45 -21.97
CA MET A 829 44.90 -8.28 -23.15
C MET A 829 43.43 -8.13 -22.77
N LEU A 830 42.92 -8.99 -21.88
CA LEU A 830 41.54 -8.89 -21.42
C LEU A 830 41.29 -7.58 -20.68
N GLN A 831 42.19 -7.15 -19.78
CA GLN A 831 42.05 -5.87 -19.08
C GLN A 831 42.02 -4.68 -20.06
N GLN A 832 42.81 -4.74 -21.13
CA GLN A 832 42.77 -3.73 -22.19
C GLN A 832 41.43 -3.74 -22.95
N GLN A 833 40.91 -4.92 -23.30
CA GLN A 833 39.59 -5.04 -23.94
C GLN A 833 38.46 -4.52 -23.03
N ILE A 834 38.48 -4.85 -21.74
CA ILE A 834 37.52 -4.35 -20.75
C ILE A 834 37.58 -2.82 -20.66
N LYS A 835 38.79 -2.25 -20.62
CA LYS A 835 39.00 -0.79 -20.56
C LYS A 835 38.45 -0.08 -21.80
N GLU A 836 38.55 -0.68 -22.98
CA GLU A 836 38.01 -0.15 -24.23
C GLU A 836 36.49 -0.35 -24.36
N LEU A 837 35.95 -1.42 -23.76
CA LEU A 837 34.54 -1.77 -23.81
C LEU A 837 33.67 -0.85 -22.96
N TRP A 838 34.02 -0.62 -21.69
CA TRP A 838 33.13 0.07 -20.75
C TRP A 838 32.67 1.48 -21.18
N PRO A 839 33.53 2.34 -21.78
CA PRO A 839 33.08 3.62 -22.32
C PRO A 839 32.03 3.45 -23.41
N LYS A 840 32.13 2.43 -24.26
CA LYS A 840 31.19 2.14 -25.34
C LYS A 840 29.87 1.61 -24.79
N VAL A 841 29.92 0.71 -23.79
CA VAL A 841 28.72 0.20 -23.10
C VAL A 841 27.97 1.34 -22.40
N LYS A 842 28.68 2.27 -21.73
CA LYS A 842 28.07 3.44 -21.11
C LYS A 842 27.46 4.40 -22.14
N ALA A 843 28.16 4.65 -23.24
CA ALA A 843 27.64 5.46 -24.33
C ALA A 843 26.37 4.85 -24.93
N PHE A 844 26.39 3.54 -25.19
CA PHE A 844 25.23 2.78 -25.64
C PHE A 844 24.06 2.86 -24.64
N ALA A 845 24.32 2.64 -23.36
CA ALA A 845 23.30 2.70 -22.32
C ALA A 845 22.62 4.08 -22.23
N ALA A 846 23.37 5.15 -22.54
CA ALA A 846 22.92 6.54 -22.48
C ALA A 846 22.22 7.02 -23.77
N ASP A 847 22.30 6.28 -24.88
CA ASP A 847 21.72 6.67 -26.17
C ASP A 847 20.29 6.13 -26.33
N ASP A 848 19.32 7.01 -26.09
CA ASP A 848 17.91 6.68 -26.20
C ASP A 848 17.39 6.55 -27.64
N ALA A 849 18.02 7.22 -28.60
CA ALA A 849 17.64 7.15 -30.01
C ALA A 849 18.10 5.83 -30.63
N LEU A 850 19.29 5.37 -30.25
CA LEU A 850 19.86 4.10 -30.66
C LEU A 850 19.10 2.90 -30.07
N ALA A 851 18.61 3.02 -28.84
CA ALA A 851 17.72 2.01 -28.25
C ALA A 851 16.36 1.93 -28.97
N ALA A 852 15.82 3.06 -29.45
CA ALA A 852 14.59 3.07 -30.26
C ALA A 852 14.82 2.44 -31.65
N GLN A 853 16.01 2.58 -32.24
CA GLN A 853 16.40 1.89 -33.48
C GLN A 853 16.56 0.37 -33.27
N ILE A 854 17.06 -0.06 -32.11
CA ILE A 854 17.11 -1.47 -31.72
C ILE A 854 15.69 -2.01 -31.52
N ASP A 855 14.77 -1.23 -30.95
CA ASP A 855 13.37 -1.60 -30.83
C ASP A 855 12.67 -1.80 -32.19
N GLU A 856 13.02 -1.01 -33.20
CA GLU A 856 12.59 -1.23 -34.59
C GLU A 856 13.22 -2.51 -35.19
N ALA A 857 14.48 -2.79 -34.89
CA ALA A 857 15.17 -4.00 -35.31
C ALA A 857 14.68 -5.28 -34.58
N LEU A 858 14.01 -5.14 -33.44
CA LEU A 858 13.37 -6.23 -32.68
C LEU A 858 11.94 -6.54 -33.16
N ALA A 859 11.34 -5.66 -33.95
CA ALA A 859 9.99 -5.84 -34.50
C ALA A 859 9.95 -6.63 -35.83
N GLY A 860 11.13 -6.82 -36.46
CA GLY A 860 11.33 -7.68 -37.63
C GLY A 860 12.09 -8.93 -37.27
#